data_AF-X0GX57-F1
#
_entry.id   AF-X0GX57-F1
#
_cell.length_a   1.000
_cell.length_b   1.000
_cell.length_c   1.000
_cell.angle_alpha   90.00
_cell.angle_beta   90.00
_cell.angle_gamma   90.00
#
_symmetry.space_group_name_H-M   'P 1'
#
loop_
_entity.id
_entity.type
_entity.pdbx_description
1 polymer ?
#
loop_
_entity_poly.entity_id
_entity_poly.type
_entity_poly.pdbx_seq_one_letter_code
_entity_poly.pdbx_strand_id
1 'polypeptide(L)'
;MDLQQALQEPGTGEEDMSEALSTLAMQAYERFLEAGYISDIHLAVETARLGLKVVPDTSSHKAGHLNKLGVFLGSRYERTGEMEDLEEAISISIQVVNLTSDDHPHRAGYLHNLGSKLGRRYKQTGDVEDLEEAIKIARQAVNIRSDDHPHRAEWLSNLANRLESRYELTGDMEDLEEAIRTASQAVDATPHDHADRAGWLSNLGNKFQRRYERTGELRDLEEAIKIARQAVDVTPDDHPDRAGWLSNLGSKLGSRYERTGEMADLEEAITTSRQAVNLTSDDHVDRTAKLNNLGSKLVQRYERIGEVVDLEEAIRIARQVVNLTPDGHIDRAARLSNLGNMLQSRYEQKGKMEDRKMEDLEEAIRTVRQAVNLTSDDHPDRACWLSNLANKLQSKYERTGKMENLEEAITMARQAVNLTSEDHPDRACWLRNLGNKLESRYERTGEMRDLEEASAYLLEAWSCLNAVPFHRVMAAARCLKLLAKQHRVAQSIDLGRRILDLLPSVHTRALNRNDQQFVVSTFAGIASNLCSFLLSANRLSEALECLEQGRTIIISRLLDDRSDLSSLRQDHFQLANRYQSLVDEVNAPTRQTIPGVIETLLRKRRQEAAVELDMCLKEIRRVSGHERFMLGQTVAEMQECITEGSIVVVNITDFRKIHWE
;
A
#
# COMPACT_ATOMS: atom_id res chain seq x y z
N MET A 1 -23.95 52.57 1.06
CA MET A 1 -24.64 53.22 2.18
C MET A 1 -23.83 52.87 3.41
N ASP A 2 -23.25 53.85 4.10
CA ASP A 2 -22.36 53.57 5.23
C ASP A 2 -23.13 52.79 6.31
N LEU A 3 -22.60 51.64 6.74
CA LEU A 3 -23.20 50.77 7.75
C LEU A 3 -23.43 51.52 9.10
N GLN A 4 -22.65 52.56 9.36
CA GLN A 4 -22.84 53.48 10.50
C GLN A 4 -24.04 54.42 10.36
N GLN A 5 -24.50 54.70 9.13
CA GLN A 5 -25.61 55.61 8.86
C GLN A 5 -26.98 54.91 9.02
N ALA A 6 -27.04 53.61 8.76
CA ALA A 6 -28.24 52.78 9.01
C ALA A 6 -28.51 52.55 10.52
N LEU A 7 -27.44 52.56 11.34
CA LEU A 7 -27.53 52.43 12.81
C LEU A 7 -28.19 53.64 13.52
N GLN A 8 -28.52 54.72 12.79
CA GLN A 8 -29.07 55.95 13.35
C GLN A 8 -30.52 56.26 12.95
N GLU A 9 -31.20 55.40 12.18
CA GLU A 9 -32.62 55.61 11.86
C GLU A 9 -33.52 55.24 13.07
N PRO A 10 -34.25 56.21 13.67
CA PRO A 10 -35.11 55.94 14.81
C PRO A 10 -36.44 55.38 14.30
N GLY A 11 -36.61 54.05 14.37
CA GLY A 11 -37.90 53.41 14.08
C GLY A 11 -37.88 51.92 13.76
N THR A 12 -36.74 51.32 13.46
CA THR A 12 -36.62 49.86 13.25
C THR A 12 -36.39 49.14 14.57
N GLY A 13 -37.19 48.12 14.90
CA GLY A 13 -36.96 47.31 16.11
C GLY A 13 -35.57 46.66 16.08
N GLU A 14 -34.97 46.41 17.26
CA GLU A 14 -33.66 45.73 17.38
C GLU A 14 -33.63 44.38 16.64
N GLU A 15 -34.76 43.67 16.61
CA GLU A 15 -34.92 42.42 15.85
C GLU A 15 -34.92 42.64 14.33
N ASP A 16 -35.66 43.64 13.82
CA ASP A 16 -35.70 43.98 12.39
C ASP A 16 -34.31 44.39 11.87
N MET A 17 -33.56 45.13 12.69
CA MET A 17 -32.20 45.56 12.38
C MET A 17 -31.24 44.37 12.33
N SER A 18 -31.36 43.42 13.26
CA SER A 18 -30.52 42.23 13.27
C SER A 18 -30.80 41.31 12.07
N GLU A 19 -32.07 41.16 11.69
CA GLU A 19 -32.44 40.35 10.53
C GLU A 19 -31.96 40.98 9.20
N ALA A 20 -32.04 42.31 9.08
CA ALA A 20 -31.46 43.04 7.96
C ALA A 20 -29.93 42.84 7.87
N LEU A 21 -29.21 42.95 8.98
CA LEU A 21 -27.76 42.70 9.04
C LEU A 21 -27.42 41.24 8.72
N SER A 22 -28.22 40.28 9.19
CA SER A 22 -28.01 38.88 8.84
C SER A 22 -28.23 38.59 7.36
N THR A 23 -29.15 39.31 6.71
CA THR A 23 -29.41 39.18 5.28
C THR A 23 -28.26 39.76 4.47
N LEU A 24 -27.76 40.93 4.84
CA LEU A 24 -26.57 41.54 4.24
C LEU A 24 -25.33 40.67 4.39
N ALA A 25 -25.14 40.05 5.56
CA ALA A 25 -24.04 39.12 5.79
C ALA A 25 -24.13 37.89 4.87
N MET A 26 -25.34 37.35 4.65
CA MET A 26 -25.55 36.23 3.72
C MET A 26 -25.28 36.64 2.27
N GLN A 27 -25.72 37.82 1.83
CA GLN A 27 -25.43 38.32 0.47
C GLN A 27 -23.93 38.53 0.23
N ALA A 28 -23.18 38.98 1.25
CA ALA A 28 -21.73 39.05 1.17
C ALA A 28 -21.12 37.64 1.07
N TYR A 29 -21.66 36.67 1.80
CA TYR A 29 -21.21 35.28 1.73
C TYR A 29 -21.51 34.60 0.39
N GLU A 30 -22.69 34.83 -0.19
CA GLU A 30 -23.06 34.33 -1.52
C GLU A 30 -22.12 34.89 -2.60
N ARG A 31 -21.82 36.19 -2.55
CA ARG A 31 -20.79 36.80 -3.43
C ARG A 31 -19.42 36.17 -3.24
N PHE A 32 -19.05 35.81 -2.01
CA PHE A 32 -17.82 35.07 -1.75
C PHE A 32 -17.85 33.66 -2.37
N LEU A 33 -18.97 32.93 -2.30
CA LEU A 33 -19.10 31.61 -2.93
C LEU A 33 -19.01 31.68 -4.46
N GLU A 34 -19.53 32.76 -5.07
CA GLU A 34 -19.47 32.96 -6.52
C GLU A 34 -18.10 33.43 -7.01
N ALA A 35 -17.49 34.40 -6.33
CA ALA A 35 -16.31 35.11 -6.83
C ALA A 35 -15.00 34.79 -6.09
N GLY A 36 -15.06 34.18 -4.91
CA GLY A 36 -13.90 33.78 -4.11
C GLY A 36 -13.09 34.92 -3.48
N TYR A 37 -13.61 36.16 -3.49
CA TYR A 37 -12.87 37.31 -2.97
C TYR A 37 -12.83 37.32 -1.43
N ILE A 38 -11.61 37.38 -0.87
CA ILE A 38 -11.38 37.40 0.59
C ILE A 38 -12.07 38.61 1.25
N SER A 39 -12.19 39.74 0.56
CA SER A 39 -12.90 40.91 1.05
C SER A 39 -14.38 40.64 1.33
N ASP A 40 -15.03 39.78 0.56
CA ASP A 40 -16.46 39.48 0.73
C ASP A 40 -16.71 38.56 1.94
N ILE A 41 -15.81 37.60 2.22
CA ILE A 41 -15.91 36.79 3.45
C ILE A 41 -15.56 37.61 4.71
N HIS A 42 -14.63 38.55 4.61
CA HIS A 42 -14.36 39.50 5.70
C HIS A 42 -15.60 40.35 6.01
N LEU A 43 -16.24 40.89 4.97
CA LEU A 43 -17.47 41.67 5.11
C LEU A 43 -18.62 40.82 5.69
N ALA A 44 -18.76 39.56 5.27
CA ALA A 44 -19.77 38.66 5.81
C ALA A 44 -19.58 38.42 7.32
N VAL A 45 -18.34 38.15 7.76
CA VAL A 45 -18.01 37.94 9.18
C VAL A 45 -18.24 39.22 10.00
N GLU A 46 -17.78 40.37 9.52
CA GLU A 46 -17.97 41.65 10.24
C GLU A 46 -19.45 42.03 10.36
N THR A 47 -20.21 41.87 9.27
CA THR A 47 -21.64 42.19 9.26
C THR A 47 -22.43 41.24 10.16
N ALA A 48 -22.08 39.94 10.18
CA ALA A 48 -22.70 38.97 11.08
C ALA A 48 -22.39 39.27 12.57
N ARG A 49 -21.16 39.70 12.89
CA ARG A 49 -20.79 40.14 14.25
C ARG A 49 -21.58 41.37 14.68
N LEU A 50 -21.79 42.33 13.78
CA LEU A 50 -22.62 43.51 14.05
C LEU A 50 -24.08 43.12 14.31
N GLY A 51 -24.65 42.23 13.47
CA GLY A 51 -26.00 41.73 13.66
C GLY A 51 -26.21 41.08 15.03
N LEU A 52 -25.23 40.29 15.49
CA LEU A 52 -25.28 39.61 16.80
C LEU A 52 -25.18 40.55 18.01
N LYS A 53 -24.58 41.75 17.87
CA LYS A 53 -24.56 42.76 18.95
C LYS A 53 -25.92 43.37 19.21
N VAL A 54 -26.81 43.33 18.23
CA VAL A 54 -28.16 43.93 18.28
C VAL A 54 -29.24 42.88 18.54
N VAL A 55 -28.92 41.57 18.47
CA VAL A 55 -29.87 40.49 18.82
C VAL A 55 -30.11 40.47 20.34
N PRO A 56 -31.36 40.58 20.82
CA PRO A 56 -31.68 40.36 22.23
C PRO A 56 -31.35 38.93 22.68
N ASP A 57 -30.84 38.77 23.91
CA ASP A 57 -30.47 37.45 24.46
C ASP A 57 -31.62 36.44 24.51
N THR A 58 -32.87 36.93 24.54
CA THR A 58 -34.10 36.13 24.57
C THR A 58 -34.63 35.75 23.18
N SER A 59 -34.01 36.21 22.10
CA SER A 59 -34.51 35.98 20.74
C SER A 59 -34.34 34.52 20.29
N SER A 60 -35.40 33.94 19.74
CA SER A 60 -35.39 32.61 19.12
C SER A 60 -34.46 32.53 17.90
N HIS A 61 -34.10 33.66 17.31
CA HIS A 61 -33.25 33.73 16.11
C HIS A 61 -31.75 33.72 16.43
N LYS A 62 -31.37 33.98 17.70
CA LYS A 62 -29.96 34.09 18.12
C LYS A 62 -29.13 32.87 17.76
N ALA A 63 -29.65 31.65 17.95
CA ALA A 63 -28.98 30.41 17.57
C ALA A 63 -28.71 30.32 16.05
N GLY A 64 -29.66 30.79 15.23
CA GLY A 64 -29.51 30.83 13.77
C GLY A 64 -28.44 31.83 13.31
N HIS A 65 -28.41 33.04 13.90
CA HIS A 65 -27.39 34.06 13.60
C HIS A 65 -25.97 33.61 14.03
N LEU A 66 -25.86 33.01 15.21
CA LEU A 66 -24.60 32.43 15.70
C LEU A 66 -24.12 31.30 14.76
N ASN A 67 -25.01 30.40 14.33
CA ASN A 67 -24.64 29.35 13.38
C ASN A 67 -24.12 29.93 12.05
N LYS A 68 -24.76 30.97 11.51
CA LYS A 68 -24.29 31.66 10.28
C LYS A 68 -22.88 32.24 10.47
N LEU A 69 -22.63 32.94 11.58
CA LEU A 69 -21.29 33.45 11.90
C LEU A 69 -20.26 32.32 11.99
N GLY A 70 -20.60 31.22 12.65
CA GLY A 70 -19.74 30.04 12.75
C GLY A 70 -19.43 29.39 11.39
N VAL A 71 -20.35 29.43 10.42
CA VAL A 71 -20.10 28.98 9.04
C VAL A 71 -19.16 29.95 8.32
N PHE A 72 -19.40 31.26 8.42
CA PHE A 72 -18.56 32.27 7.76
C PHE A 72 -17.11 32.24 8.27
N LEU A 73 -16.90 32.12 9.59
CA LEU A 73 -15.58 31.94 10.18
C LEU A 73 -14.90 30.65 9.68
N GLY A 74 -15.66 29.55 9.55
CA GLY A 74 -15.14 28.31 8.99
C GLY A 74 -14.68 28.42 7.54
N SER A 75 -15.41 29.15 6.70
CA SER A 75 -15.01 29.43 5.31
C SER A 75 -13.87 30.45 5.21
N ARG A 76 -13.80 31.43 6.13
CA ARG A 76 -12.66 32.35 6.20
C ARG A 76 -11.39 31.60 6.54
N TYR A 77 -11.45 30.71 7.54
CA TYR A 77 -10.36 29.79 7.89
C TYR A 77 -9.89 28.97 6.68
N GLU A 78 -10.79 28.41 5.87
CA GLU A 78 -10.41 27.64 4.66
C GLU A 78 -9.60 28.47 3.65
N ARG A 79 -9.81 29.79 3.62
CA ARG A 79 -9.09 30.70 2.73
C ARG A 79 -7.84 31.32 3.32
N THR A 80 -7.80 31.58 4.61
CA THR A 80 -6.70 32.29 5.28
C THR A 80 -5.76 31.34 6.02
N GLY A 81 -6.26 30.21 6.50
CA GLY A 81 -5.54 29.29 7.39
C GLY A 81 -5.41 29.78 8.84
N GLU A 82 -6.06 30.89 9.21
CA GLU A 82 -5.96 31.50 10.53
C GLU A 82 -6.70 30.68 11.60
N MET A 83 -5.97 29.93 12.42
CA MET A 83 -6.56 29.01 13.42
C MET A 83 -7.52 29.68 14.40
N GLU A 84 -7.33 30.97 14.68
CA GLU A 84 -8.22 31.78 15.54
C GLU A 84 -9.68 31.75 15.04
N ASP A 85 -9.88 31.77 13.71
CA ASP A 85 -11.21 31.68 13.11
C ASP A 85 -11.85 30.32 13.35
N LEU A 86 -11.07 29.24 13.27
CA LEU A 86 -11.56 27.89 13.52
C LEU A 86 -11.92 27.70 14.99
N GLU A 87 -11.10 28.22 15.91
CA GLU A 87 -11.36 28.18 17.36
C GLU A 87 -12.60 28.98 17.74
N GLU A 88 -12.77 30.19 17.21
CA GLU A 88 -13.97 31.00 17.41
C GLU A 88 -15.20 30.30 16.83
N ALA A 89 -15.10 29.73 15.63
CA ALA A 89 -16.19 29.01 14.99
C ALA A 89 -16.64 27.77 15.80
N ILE A 90 -15.70 27.06 16.44
CA ILE A 90 -15.99 25.93 17.35
C ILE A 90 -16.69 26.44 18.60
N SER A 91 -16.15 27.49 19.24
CA SER A 91 -16.76 28.09 20.44
C SER A 91 -18.21 28.52 20.19
N ILE A 92 -18.46 29.20 19.06
CA ILE A 92 -19.80 29.61 18.64
C ILE A 92 -20.69 28.38 18.37
N SER A 93 -20.18 27.34 17.71
CA SER A 93 -20.96 26.13 17.43
C SER A 93 -21.36 25.39 18.72
N ILE A 94 -20.48 25.37 19.74
CA ILE A 94 -20.79 24.84 21.09
C ILE A 94 -21.91 25.67 21.73
N GLN A 95 -21.83 27.00 21.66
CA GLN A 95 -22.88 27.88 22.18
C GLN A 95 -24.23 27.61 21.51
N VAL A 96 -24.27 27.47 20.19
CA VAL A 96 -25.50 27.16 19.44
C VAL A 96 -26.12 25.82 19.87
N VAL A 97 -25.30 24.79 20.06
CA VAL A 97 -25.78 23.48 20.53
C VAL A 97 -26.31 23.57 21.96
N ASN A 98 -25.68 24.34 22.84
CA ASN A 98 -26.14 24.54 24.22
C ASN A 98 -27.42 25.40 24.32
N LEU A 99 -27.64 26.32 23.38
CA LEU A 99 -28.83 27.18 23.32
C LEU A 99 -30.06 26.48 22.72
N THR A 100 -29.91 25.29 22.14
CA THR A 100 -31.00 24.58 21.47
C THR A 100 -31.40 23.33 22.23
N SER A 101 -32.71 23.09 22.39
CA SER A 101 -33.25 21.86 22.97
C SER A 101 -33.19 20.70 21.97
N ASP A 102 -33.26 19.46 22.45
CA ASP A 102 -33.17 18.26 21.60
C ASP A 102 -34.24 18.20 20.49
N ASP A 103 -35.43 18.75 20.76
CA ASP A 103 -36.55 18.82 19.79
C ASP A 103 -36.42 19.96 18.76
N HIS A 104 -35.37 20.78 18.85
CA HIS A 104 -35.22 21.94 17.97
C HIS A 104 -35.01 21.50 16.50
N PRO A 105 -35.81 22.01 15.53
CA PRO A 105 -35.79 21.54 14.14
C PRO A 105 -34.42 21.55 13.46
N HIS A 106 -33.55 22.51 13.79
CA HIS A 106 -32.22 22.64 13.17
C HIS A 106 -31.07 22.04 14.00
N ARG A 107 -31.35 21.40 15.14
CA ARG A 107 -30.31 20.91 16.06
C ARG A 107 -29.34 19.93 15.40
N ALA A 108 -29.85 18.99 14.61
CA ALA A 108 -29.02 18.02 13.90
C ALA A 108 -28.02 18.71 12.94
N GLY A 109 -28.44 19.79 12.27
CA GLY A 109 -27.55 20.60 11.44
C GLY A 109 -26.49 21.35 12.25
N TYR A 110 -26.85 21.87 13.43
CA TYR A 110 -25.90 22.52 14.33
C TYR A 110 -24.86 21.54 14.89
N LEU A 111 -25.28 20.34 15.30
CA LEU A 111 -24.39 19.27 15.72
C LEU A 111 -23.46 18.84 14.57
N HIS A 112 -24.00 18.66 13.37
CA HIS A 112 -23.18 18.37 12.19
C HIS A 112 -22.09 19.42 11.97
N ASN A 113 -22.47 20.70 12.01
CA ASN A 113 -21.57 21.83 11.83
C ASN A 113 -20.49 21.90 12.92
N LEU A 114 -20.82 21.59 14.17
CA LEU A 114 -19.85 21.49 15.26
C LEU A 114 -18.86 20.34 15.01
N GLY A 115 -19.38 19.15 14.74
CA GLY A 115 -18.54 17.98 14.49
C GLY A 115 -17.62 18.15 13.28
N SER A 116 -18.07 18.86 12.23
CA SER A 116 -17.24 19.14 11.05
C SER A 116 -16.03 20.01 11.40
N LYS A 117 -16.24 21.04 12.23
CA LYS A 117 -15.16 21.93 12.69
C LYS A 117 -14.20 21.23 13.64
N LEU A 118 -14.70 20.41 14.57
CA LEU A 118 -13.85 19.59 15.45
C LEU A 118 -12.98 18.62 14.64
N GLY A 119 -13.57 17.92 13.66
CA GLY A 119 -12.81 17.05 12.75
C GLY A 119 -11.77 17.80 11.93
N ARG A 120 -12.02 19.07 11.58
CA ARG A 120 -11.05 19.93 10.90
C ARG A 120 -9.91 20.35 11.83
N ARG A 121 -10.20 20.70 13.08
CA ARG A 121 -9.19 21.02 14.09
C ARG A 121 -8.29 19.81 14.35
N TYR A 122 -8.88 18.63 14.53
CA TYR A 122 -8.14 17.37 14.61
C TYR A 122 -7.17 17.15 13.43
N LYS A 123 -7.60 17.39 12.18
CA LYS A 123 -6.71 17.25 11.01
C LYS A 123 -5.48 18.18 11.05
N GLN A 124 -5.55 19.29 11.77
CA GLN A 124 -4.50 20.29 11.87
C GLN A 124 -3.62 20.11 13.11
N THR A 125 -4.23 19.77 14.24
CA THR A 125 -3.56 19.68 15.55
C THR A 125 -3.15 18.25 15.89
N GLY A 126 -3.80 17.24 15.31
CA GLY A 126 -3.68 15.84 15.70
C GLY A 126 -4.33 15.52 17.05
N ASP A 127 -5.14 16.43 17.61
CA ASP A 127 -5.75 16.25 18.93
C ASP A 127 -6.84 15.16 18.92
N VAL A 128 -6.58 14.04 19.58
CA VAL A 128 -7.48 12.89 19.61
C VAL A 128 -8.79 13.21 20.32
N GLU A 129 -8.78 14.11 21.30
CA GLU A 129 -10.01 14.50 22.03
C GLU A 129 -11.01 15.17 21.07
N ASP A 130 -10.52 15.94 20.10
CA ASP A 130 -11.36 16.54 19.06
C ASP A 130 -12.02 15.51 18.17
N LEU A 131 -11.29 14.45 17.80
CA LEU A 131 -11.84 13.38 16.99
C LEU A 131 -12.92 12.61 17.76
N GLU A 132 -12.69 12.30 19.03
CA GLU A 132 -13.66 11.61 19.89
C GLU A 132 -14.94 12.42 20.07
N GLU A 133 -14.83 13.71 20.38
CA GLU A 133 -15.99 14.59 20.51
C GLU A 133 -16.69 14.77 19.15
N ALA A 134 -15.94 14.89 18.04
CA ALA A 134 -16.53 14.96 16.70
C ALA A 134 -17.33 13.69 16.33
N ILE A 135 -16.89 12.51 16.74
CA ILE A 135 -17.61 11.24 16.51
C ILE A 135 -18.89 11.21 17.36
N LYS A 136 -18.78 11.55 18.65
CA LYS A 136 -19.92 11.60 19.57
C LYS A 136 -21.01 12.56 19.08
N ILE A 137 -20.62 13.77 18.67
CA ILE A 137 -21.53 14.79 18.14
C ILE A 137 -22.15 14.34 16.79
N ALA A 138 -21.39 13.69 15.90
CA ALA A 138 -21.94 13.15 14.66
C ALA A 138 -22.97 12.03 14.90
N ARG A 139 -22.71 11.13 15.85
CA ARG A 139 -23.68 10.09 16.25
C ARG A 139 -24.98 10.72 16.76
N GLN A 140 -24.89 11.77 17.57
CA GLN A 140 -26.07 12.52 18.01
C GLN A 140 -26.84 13.13 16.84
N ALA A 141 -26.15 13.79 15.90
CA ALA A 141 -26.77 14.40 14.73
C ALA A 141 -27.55 13.39 13.87
N VAL A 142 -27.00 12.19 13.67
CA VAL A 142 -27.64 11.10 12.90
C VAL A 142 -28.85 10.51 13.63
N ASN A 143 -28.84 10.48 14.97
CA ASN A 143 -29.91 9.86 15.78
C ASN A 143 -31.13 10.77 16.03
N ILE A 144 -31.01 12.10 15.88
CA ILE A 144 -32.07 13.06 16.24
C ILE A 144 -33.20 13.13 15.19
N ARG A 145 -32.97 12.81 13.92
CA ARG A 145 -33.96 13.00 12.84
C ARG A 145 -34.39 11.71 12.15
N SER A 146 -35.63 11.72 11.64
CA SER A 146 -36.24 10.64 10.85
C SER A 146 -35.41 10.28 9.61
N ASP A 147 -35.57 9.04 9.14
CA ASP A 147 -34.79 8.47 8.04
C ASP A 147 -34.90 9.26 6.71
N ASP A 148 -35.96 10.05 6.53
CA ASP A 148 -36.25 10.78 5.27
C ASP A 148 -35.61 12.18 5.15
N HIS A 149 -34.67 12.56 6.04
CA HIS A 149 -34.10 13.91 6.00
C HIS A 149 -33.12 14.11 4.82
N PRO A 150 -33.22 15.18 4.00
CA PRO A 150 -32.41 15.38 2.79
C PRO A 150 -30.89 15.31 3.00
N HIS A 151 -30.38 15.79 4.14
CA HIS A 151 -28.95 15.80 4.46
C HIS A 151 -28.47 14.57 5.27
N ARG A 152 -29.33 13.58 5.51
CA ARG A 152 -28.98 12.41 6.33
C ARG A 152 -27.80 11.63 5.75
N ALA A 153 -27.80 11.42 4.44
CA ALA A 153 -26.73 10.71 3.73
C ALA A 153 -25.36 11.38 3.92
N GLU A 154 -25.31 12.71 3.81
CA GLU A 154 -24.11 13.51 4.05
C GLU A 154 -23.60 13.34 5.49
N TRP A 155 -24.49 13.38 6.48
CA TRP A 155 -24.13 13.23 7.89
C TRP A 155 -23.59 11.83 8.19
N LEU A 156 -24.21 10.81 7.63
CA LEU A 156 -23.76 9.41 7.72
C LEU A 156 -22.38 9.23 7.08
N SER A 157 -22.15 9.78 5.88
CA SER A 157 -20.84 9.70 5.22
C SER A 157 -19.75 10.40 6.04
N ASN A 158 -20.05 11.57 6.64
CA ASN A 158 -19.10 12.29 7.47
C ASN A 158 -18.78 11.55 8.79
N LEU A 159 -19.77 10.91 9.42
CA LEU A 159 -19.55 10.03 10.57
C LEU A 159 -18.66 8.84 10.17
N ALA A 160 -18.95 8.19 9.04
CA ALA A 160 -18.18 7.07 8.54
C ALA A 160 -16.71 7.43 8.26
N ASN A 161 -16.43 8.65 7.79
CA ASN A 161 -15.06 9.13 7.59
C ASN A 161 -14.32 9.38 8.91
N ARG A 162 -15.01 9.86 9.96
CA ARG A 162 -14.39 10.05 11.28
C ARG A 162 -14.09 8.73 11.99
N LEU A 163 -15.01 7.77 11.91
CA LEU A 163 -14.77 6.41 12.40
C LEU A 163 -13.57 5.77 11.72
N GLU A 164 -13.41 5.97 10.41
CA GLU A 164 -12.24 5.54 9.68
C GLU A 164 -10.95 6.25 10.11
N SER A 165 -10.98 7.56 10.39
CA SER A 165 -9.81 8.24 10.96
C SER A 165 -9.46 7.72 12.36
N ARG A 166 -10.45 7.36 13.18
CA ARG A 166 -10.19 6.73 14.48
C ARG A 166 -9.57 5.34 14.31
N TYR A 167 -10.07 4.55 13.37
CA TYR A 167 -9.46 3.30 12.97
C TYR A 167 -7.99 3.48 12.53
N GLU A 168 -7.67 4.51 11.76
CA GLU A 168 -6.29 4.81 11.34
C GLU A 168 -5.36 5.07 12.52
N LEU A 169 -5.87 5.68 13.59
CA LEU A 169 -5.12 5.95 14.83
C LEU A 169 -4.99 4.71 15.73
N THR A 170 -6.08 4.00 15.97
CA THR A 170 -6.16 2.94 17.00
C THR A 170 -5.88 1.55 16.45
N GLY A 171 -6.17 1.32 15.17
CA GLY A 171 -6.19 0.00 14.54
C GLY A 171 -7.40 -0.86 14.94
N ASP A 172 -8.42 -0.30 15.62
CA ASP A 172 -9.59 -1.04 16.11
C ASP A 172 -10.56 -1.41 14.97
N MET A 173 -10.64 -2.69 14.64
CA MET A 173 -11.49 -3.18 13.54
C MET A 173 -12.98 -2.87 13.73
N GLU A 174 -13.47 -2.70 14.97
CA GLU A 174 -14.87 -2.34 15.22
C GLU A 174 -15.22 -0.98 14.62
N ASP A 175 -14.27 -0.05 14.62
CA ASP A 175 -14.43 1.28 14.02
C ASP A 175 -14.56 1.22 12.50
N LEU A 176 -13.73 0.39 11.85
CA LEU A 176 -13.80 0.20 10.41
C LEU A 176 -15.10 -0.49 9.99
N GLU A 177 -15.58 -1.46 10.78
CA GLU A 177 -16.86 -2.10 10.54
C GLU A 177 -18.05 -1.15 10.73
N GLU A 178 -18.02 -0.31 11.77
CA GLU A 178 -19.04 0.73 11.97
C GLU A 178 -19.00 1.77 10.84
N ALA A 179 -17.81 2.14 10.38
CA ALA A 179 -17.65 3.04 9.23
C ALA A 179 -18.28 2.46 7.96
N ILE A 180 -18.09 1.17 7.68
CA ILE A 180 -18.70 0.49 6.53
C ILE A 180 -20.23 0.45 6.66
N ARG A 181 -20.76 0.08 7.84
CA ARG A 181 -22.22 0.06 8.09
C ARG A 181 -22.82 1.45 7.89
N THR A 182 -22.19 2.48 8.44
CA THR A 182 -22.65 3.88 8.36
C THR A 182 -22.59 4.42 6.92
N ALA A 183 -21.53 4.12 6.17
CA ALA A 183 -21.42 4.51 4.77
C ALA A 183 -22.43 3.76 3.87
N SER A 184 -22.76 2.49 4.21
CA SER A 184 -23.80 1.73 3.51
C SER A 184 -25.17 2.38 3.70
N GLN A 185 -25.49 2.79 4.92
CA GLN A 185 -26.73 3.53 5.21
C GLN A 185 -26.80 4.86 4.45
N ALA A 186 -25.68 5.56 4.24
CA ALA A 186 -25.66 6.79 3.44
C ALA A 186 -26.04 6.52 1.98
N VAL A 187 -25.51 5.44 1.39
CA VAL A 187 -25.84 5.02 0.01
C VAL A 187 -27.29 4.56 -0.09
N ASP A 188 -27.80 3.82 0.89
CA ASP A 188 -29.18 3.32 0.89
C ASP A 188 -30.20 4.46 1.05
N ALA A 189 -29.87 5.50 1.82
CA ALA A 189 -30.71 6.68 2.02
C ALA A 189 -30.71 7.66 0.83
N THR A 190 -29.83 7.47 -0.16
CA THR A 190 -29.69 8.40 -1.29
C THR A 190 -30.42 7.88 -2.52
N PRO A 191 -31.35 8.63 -3.15
CA PRO A 191 -32.00 8.23 -4.41
C PRO A 191 -30.98 7.97 -5.54
N HIS A 192 -31.34 7.11 -6.50
CA HIS A 192 -30.42 6.68 -7.56
C HIS A 192 -29.94 7.83 -8.46
N ASP A 193 -30.78 8.83 -8.69
CA ASP A 193 -30.54 10.00 -9.54
C ASP A 193 -29.93 11.20 -8.80
N HIS A 194 -29.60 11.05 -7.51
CA HIS A 194 -29.01 12.12 -6.72
C HIS A 194 -27.56 12.40 -7.14
N ALA A 195 -27.21 13.67 -7.32
CA ALA A 195 -25.88 14.10 -7.77
C ALA A 195 -24.73 13.52 -6.90
N ASP A 196 -24.89 13.56 -5.57
CA ASP A 196 -23.84 13.10 -4.65
C ASP A 196 -23.75 11.58 -4.48
N ARG A 197 -24.65 10.78 -5.08
CA ARG A 197 -24.67 9.32 -4.90
C ARG A 197 -23.35 8.67 -5.31
N ALA A 198 -22.74 9.14 -6.40
CA ALA A 198 -21.45 8.65 -6.87
C ALA A 198 -20.34 8.85 -5.83
N GLY A 199 -20.35 9.99 -5.13
CA GLY A 199 -19.42 10.30 -4.05
C GLY A 199 -19.59 9.35 -2.86
N TRP A 200 -20.83 9.09 -2.43
CA TRP A 200 -21.11 8.15 -1.34
C TRP A 200 -20.71 6.71 -1.69
N LEU A 201 -20.98 6.27 -2.92
CA LEU A 201 -20.53 4.97 -3.42
C LEU A 201 -19.00 4.87 -3.39
N SER A 202 -18.28 5.89 -3.89
CA SER A 202 -16.81 5.85 -3.85
C SER A 202 -16.26 5.80 -2.43
N ASN A 203 -16.86 6.54 -1.48
CA ASN A 203 -16.45 6.51 -0.06
C ASN A 203 -16.67 5.11 0.54
N LEU A 204 -17.81 4.48 0.27
CA LEU A 204 -18.09 3.12 0.72
C LEU A 204 -17.11 2.11 0.11
N GLY A 205 -16.86 2.20 -1.20
CA GLY A 205 -15.91 1.32 -1.89
C GLY A 205 -14.48 1.43 -1.35
N ASN A 206 -14.05 2.63 -0.92
CA ASN A 206 -12.74 2.81 -0.27
C ASN A 206 -12.66 2.12 1.10
N LYS A 207 -13.74 2.13 1.89
CA LYS A 207 -13.78 1.45 3.19
C LYS A 207 -13.74 -0.08 3.05
N PHE A 208 -14.43 -0.64 2.05
CA PHE A 208 -14.31 -2.06 1.72
C PHE A 208 -12.89 -2.44 1.27
N GLN A 209 -12.27 -1.62 0.41
CA GLN A 209 -10.86 -1.80 0.03
C GLN A 209 -9.94 -1.80 1.27
N ARG A 210 -10.16 -0.88 2.20
CA ARG A 210 -9.38 -0.81 3.44
C ARG A 210 -9.59 -2.04 4.33
N ARG A 211 -10.82 -2.55 4.43
CA ARG A 211 -11.07 -3.82 5.15
C ARG A 211 -10.37 -4.99 4.46
N TYR A 212 -10.40 -5.06 3.13
CA TYR A 212 -9.64 -6.05 2.36
C TYR A 212 -8.13 -5.97 2.65
N GLU A 213 -7.54 -4.78 2.67
CA GLU A 213 -6.10 -4.60 2.98
C GLU A 213 -5.73 -5.10 4.38
N ARG A 214 -6.72 -5.22 5.28
CA ARG A 214 -6.55 -5.64 6.68
C ARG A 214 -6.85 -7.09 6.93
N THR A 215 -7.87 -7.64 6.27
CA THR A 215 -8.35 -9.01 6.49
C THR A 215 -7.83 -9.98 5.41
N GLY A 216 -7.45 -9.46 4.25
CA GLY A 216 -7.14 -10.26 3.05
C GLY A 216 -8.37 -10.95 2.43
N GLU A 217 -9.59 -10.65 2.91
CA GLU A 217 -10.81 -11.29 2.43
C GLU A 217 -11.19 -10.79 1.04
N LEU A 218 -11.01 -11.64 0.02
CA LEU A 218 -11.25 -11.28 -1.37
C LEU A 218 -12.68 -10.75 -1.65
N ARG A 219 -13.67 -11.21 -0.88
CA ARG A 219 -15.06 -10.76 -0.97
C ARG A 219 -15.21 -9.25 -0.76
N ASP A 220 -14.39 -8.66 0.12
CA ASP A 220 -14.42 -7.22 0.38
C ASP A 220 -13.90 -6.42 -0.81
N LEU A 221 -12.85 -6.93 -1.47
CA LEU A 221 -12.33 -6.35 -2.70
C LEU A 221 -13.33 -6.45 -3.86
N GLU A 222 -14.02 -7.59 -3.97
CA GLU A 222 -15.08 -7.78 -4.97
C GLU A 222 -16.24 -6.80 -4.75
N GLU A 223 -16.67 -6.59 -3.51
CA GLU A 223 -17.71 -5.61 -3.19
C GLU A 223 -17.22 -4.17 -3.44
N ALA A 224 -15.96 -3.86 -3.11
CA ALA A 224 -15.35 -2.56 -3.42
C ALA A 224 -15.34 -2.27 -4.92
N ILE A 225 -15.02 -3.26 -5.76
CA ILE A 225 -15.03 -3.14 -7.24
C ILE A 225 -16.45 -2.95 -7.75
N LYS A 226 -17.41 -3.74 -7.26
CA LYS A 226 -18.83 -3.63 -7.63
C LYS A 226 -19.37 -2.23 -7.34
N ILE A 227 -19.08 -1.69 -6.16
CA ILE A 227 -19.51 -0.34 -5.75
C ILE A 227 -18.79 0.74 -6.56
N ALA A 228 -17.49 0.58 -6.85
CA ALA A 228 -16.75 1.52 -7.69
C ALA A 228 -17.28 1.54 -9.14
N ARG A 229 -17.70 0.39 -9.69
CA ARG A 229 -18.38 0.32 -10.99
C ARG A 229 -19.71 1.09 -10.96
N GLN A 230 -20.52 0.89 -9.93
CA GLN A 230 -21.76 1.65 -9.76
C GLN A 230 -21.51 3.16 -9.74
N ALA A 231 -20.48 3.64 -9.03
CA ALA A 231 -20.13 5.06 -9.00
C ALA A 231 -19.80 5.61 -10.40
N VAL A 232 -19.07 4.83 -11.22
CA VAL A 232 -18.78 5.19 -12.62
C VAL A 232 -20.04 5.15 -13.47
N ASP A 233 -20.90 4.14 -13.32
CA ASP A 233 -22.08 3.94 -14.16
C ASP A 233 -23.14 5.05 -13.95
N VAL A 234 -23.31 5.55 -12.72
CA VAL A 234 -24.27 6.63 -12.41
C VAL A 234 -23.74 8.03 -12.75
N THR A 235 -22.45 8.18 -13.05
CA THR A 235 -21.82 9.48 -13.31
C THR A 235 -21.80 9.77 -14.82
N PRO A 236 -22.41 10.86 -15.31
CA PRO A 236 -22.35 11.25 -16.74
C PRO A 236 -20.92 11.45 -17.26
N ASP A 237 -20.71 11.25 -18.57
CA ASP A 237 -19.38 11.30 -19.20
C ASP A 237 -18.66 12.65 -19.08
N ASP A 238 -19.41 13.74 -19.00
CA ASP A 238 -18.92 15.12 -18.88
C ASP A 238 -18.77 15.60 -17.43
N HIS A 239 -19.09 14.75 -16.45
CA HIS A 239 -19.02 15.11 -15.04
C HIS A 239 -17.54 15.29 -14.58
N PRO A 240 -17.19 16.38 -13.88
CA PRO A 240 -15.81 16.65 -13.44
C PRO A 240 -15.18 15.51 -12.65
N ASP A 241 -15.94 14.88 -11.74
CA ASP A 241 -15.42 13.83 -10.86
C ASP A 241 -15.34 12.44 -11.51
N ARG A 242 -15.84 12.25 -12.74
CA ARG A 242 -15.81 10.93 -13.42
C ARG A 242 -14.40 10.39 -13.54
N ALA A 243 -13.43 11.26 -13.86
CA ALA A 243 -12.02 10.89 -13.90
C ALA A 243 -11.50 10.39 -12.55
N GLY A 244 -12.02 10.91 -11.43
CA GLY A 244 -11.76 10.43 -10.08
C GLY A 244 -12.25 9.00 -9.87
N TRP A 245 -13.53 8.75 -10.18
CA TRP A 245 -14.16 7.44 -10.00
C TRP A 245 -13.51 6.36 -10.87
N LEU A 246 -13.18 6.67 -12.12
CA LEU A 246 -12.44 5.77 -13.01
C LEU A 246 -11.05 5.41 -12.46
N SER A 247 -10.34 6.39 -11.89
CA SER A 247 -9.04 6.13 -11.24
C SER A 247 -9.19 5.20 -10.04
N ASN A 248 -10.23 5.39 -9.22
CA ASN A 248 -10.51 4.55 -8.04
C ASN A 248 -10.89 3.11 -8.43
N LEU A 249 -11.71 2.94 -9.48
CA LEU A 249 -12.06 1.63 -10.03
C LEU A 249 -10.81 0.93 -10.59
N GLY A 250 -10.01 1.63 -11.39
CA GLY A 250 -8.76 1.10 -11.94
C GLY A 250 -7.78 0.64 -10.85
N SER A 251 -7.68 1.36 -9.72
CA SER A 251 -6.85 0.93 -8.59
C SER A 251 -7.33 -0.38 -7.98
N LYS A 252 -8.64 -0.51 -7.71
CA LYS A 252 -9.23 -1.71 -7.09
C LYS A 252 -9.11 -2.95 -7.99
N LEU A 253 -9.33 -2.78 -9.30
CA LEU A 253 -9.09 -3.84 -10.29
C LEU A 253 -7.62 -4.28 -10.32
N GLY A 254 -6.68 -3.32 -10.20
CA GLY A 254 -5.25 -3.62 -10.06
C GLY A 254 -4.95 -4.47 -8.81
N SER A 255 -5.52 -4.10 -7.65
CA SER A 255 -5.38 -4.88 -6.42
C SER A 255 -5.97 -6.29 -6.56
N ARG A 256 -7.07 -6.48 -7.29
CA ARG A 256 -7.65 -7.81 -7.52
C ARG A 256 -6.76 -8.64 -8.42
N TYR A 257 -6.24 -8.05 -9.48
CA TYR A 257 -5.25 -8.69 -10.34
C TYR A 257 -4.01 -9.13 -9.55
N GLU A 258 -3.47 -8.29 -8.66
CA GLU A 258 -2.32 -8.66 -7.81
C GLU A 258 -2.61 -9.90 -6.95
N ARG A 259 -3.86 -10.06 -6.52
CA ARG A 259 -4.29 -11.17 -5.66
C ARG A 259 -4.64 -12.45 -6.43
N THR A 260 -5.35 -12.34 -7.54
CA THR A 260 -5.91 -13.48 -8.30
C THR A 260 -5.02 -13.88 -9.47
N GLY A 261 -4.25 -12.93 -10.02
CA GLY A 261 -3.52 -13.08 -11.27
C GLY A 261 -4.38 -13.06 -12.53
N GLU A 262 -5.68 -12.71 -12.43
CA GLU A 262 -6.60 -12.67 -13.56
C GLU A 262 -6.28 -11.51 -14.52
N MET A 263 -5.82 -11.84 -15.73
CA MET A 263 -5.39 -10.83 -16.71
C MET A 263 -6.50 -9.87 -17.15
N ALA A 264 -7.76 -10.33 -17.16
CA ALA A 264 -8.90 -9.49 -17.53
C ALA A 264 -9.03 -8.26 -16.62
N ASP A 265 -8.73 -8.42 -15.32
CA ASP A 265 -8.75 -7.32 -14.35
C ASP A 265 -7.69 -6.26 -14.66
N LEU A 266 -6.48 -6.71 -15.01
CA LEU A 266 -5.39 -5.80 -15.35
C LEU A 266 -5.71 -5.02 -16.63
N GLU A 267 -6.29 -5.67 -17.63
CA GLU A 267 -6.70 -5.04 -18.88
C GLU A 267 -7.81 -4.00 -18.68
N GLU A 268 -8.82 -4.33 -17.86
CA GLU A 268 -9.86 -3.38 -17.47
C GLU A 268 -9.28 -2.22 -16.65
N ALA A 269 -8.36 -2.51 -15.72
CA ALA A 269 -7.68 -1.52 -14.90
C ALA A 269 -6.88 -0.51 -15.74
N ILE A 270 -6.16 -0.98 -16.76
CA ILE A 270 -5.43 -0.14 -17.72
C ILE A 270 -6.40 0.70 -18.54
N THR A 271 -7.47 0.10 -19.06
CA THR A 271 -8.48 0.79 -19.88
C THR A 271 -9.12 1.94 -19.08
N THR A 272 -9.57 1.64 -17.86
CA THR A 272 -10.21 2.60 -16.96
C THR A 272 -9.25 3.71 -16.53
N SER A 273 -7.98 3.37 -16.23
CA SER A 273 -6.95 4.36 -15.89
C SER A 273 -6.60 5.27 -17.07
N ARG A 274 -6.58 4.73 -18.30
CA ARG A 274 -6.35 5.51 -19.52
C ARG A 274 -7.50 6.47 -19.80
N GLN A 275 -8.75 6.06 -19.59
CA GLN A 275 -9.91 6.95 -19.66
C GLN A 275 -9.82 8.07 -18.62
N ALA A 276 -9.46 7.75 -17.37
CA ALA A 276 -9.28 8.76 -16.31
C ALA A 276 -8.23 9.81 -16.69
N VAL A 277 -7.09 9.40 -17.27
CA VAL A 277 -6.06 10.32 -17.77
C VAL A 277 -6.59 11.17 -18.93
N ASN A 278 -7.31 10.58 -19.88
CA ASN A 278 -7.83 11.31 -21.04
C ASN A 278 -8.88 12.38 -20.67
N LEU A 279 -9.68 12.14 -19.63
CA LEU A 279 -10.68 13.09 -19.12
C LEU A 279 -10.08 14.21 -18.25
N THR A 280 -8.82 14.09 -17.85
CA THR A 280 -8.17 15.07 -16.97
C THR A 280 -7.33 16.04 -17.79
N SER A 281 -7.60 17.34 -17.70
CA SER A 281 -6.80 18.39 -18.39
C SER A 281 -5.31 18.30 -18.04
N ASP A 282 -4.43 18.69 -18.98
CA ASP A 282 -2.96 18.70 -18.80
C ASP A 282 -2.49 19.51 -17.59
N ASP A 283 -3.18 20.61 -17.28
CA ASP A 283 -2.85 21.51 -16.17
C ASP A 283 -3.50 21.11 -14.83
N HIS A 284 -4.27 20.02 -14.80
CA HIS A 284 -4.98 19.60 -13.60
C HIS A 284 -4.03 18.95 -12.57
N VAL A 285 -4.15 19.34 -11.30
CA VAL A 285 -3.23 18.90 -10.23
C VAL A 285 -3.19 17.37 -10.09
N ASP A 286 -4.34 16.70 -10.25
CA ASP A 286 -4.47 15.25 -10.12
C ASP A 286 -3.99 14.44 -11.33
N ARG A 287 -3.68 15.08 -12.47
CA ARG A 287 -3.25 14.36 -13.68
C ARG A 287 -2.02 13.50 -13.42
N THR A 288 -1.10 14.03 -12.64
CA THR A 288 0.16 13.36 -12.30
C THR A 288 -0.07 12.06 -11.52
N ALA A 289 -1.02 12.06 -10.57
CA ALA A 289 -1.39 10.86 -9.82
C ALA A 289 -2.03 9.80 -10.72
N LYS A 290 -2.96 10.21 -11.59
CA LYS A 290 -3.62 9.30 -12.56
C LYS A 290 -2.63 8.70 -13.56
N LEU A 291 -1.67 9.51 -14.04
CA LEU A 291 -0.58 9.06 -14.91
C LEU A 291 0.30 8.01 -14.21
N ASN A 292 0.71 8.24 -12.97
CA ASN A 292 1.45 7.24 -12.19
C ASN A 292 0.67 5.93 -12.04
N ASN A 293 -0.63 6.01 -11.76
CA ASN A 293 -1.50 4.84 -11.64
C ASN A 293 -1.62 4.04 -12.95
N LEU A 294 -1.63 4.72 -14.10
CA LEU A 294 -1.60 4.07 -15.41
C LEU A 294 -0.23 3.44 -15.70
N GLY A 295 0.86 4.18 -15.46
CA GLY A 295 2.22 3.71 -15.68
C GLY A 295 2.55 2.44 -14.88
N SER A 296 2.14 2.37 -13.62
CA SER A 296 2.31 1.19 -12.77
C SER A 296 1.65 -0.07 -13.37
N LYS A 297 0.40 0.05 -13.83
CA LYS A 297 -0.34 -1.07 -14.43
C LYS A 297 0.25 -1.53 -15.76
N LEU A 298 0.76 -0.59 -16.57
CA LEU A 298 1.46 -0.91 -17.81
C LEU A 298 2.74 -1.72 -17.54
N VAL A 299 3.52 -1.34 -16.51
CA VAL A 299 4.69 -2.13 -16.08
C VAL A 299 4.27 -3.52 -15.60
N GLN A 300 3.22 -3.63 -14.78
CA GLN A 300 2.72 -4.93 -14.33
C GLN A 300 2.31 -5.83 -15.51
N ARG A 301 1.69 -5.26 -16.55
CA ARG A 301 1.33 -6.04 -17.76
C ARG A 301 2.56 -6.47 -18.53
N TYR A 302 3.52 -5.56 -18.74
CA TYR A 302 4.81 -5.90 -19.35
C TYR A 302 5.51 -7.05 -18.62
N GLU A 303 5.56 -7.04 -17.28
CA GLU A 303 6.21 -8.09 -16.49
C GLU A 303 5.57 -9.48 -16.67
N ARG A 304 4.28 -9.54 -17.02
CA ARG A 304 3.54 -10.81 -17.20
C ARG A 304 3.64 -11.38 -18.60
N ILE A 305 3.40 -10.54 -19.60
CA ILE A 305 3.24 -10.98 -20.99
C ILE A 305 4.40 -10.53 -21.89
N GLY A 306 5.23 -9.61 -21.43
CA GLY A 306 6.41 -9.13 -22.17
C GLY A 306 6.11 -8.11 -23.26
N GLU A 307 4.93 -7.48 -23.23
CA GLU A 307 4.49 -6.49 -24.23
C GLU A 307 5.30 -5.19 -24.12
N VAL A 308 6.26 -5.03 -25.03
CA VAL A 308 7.24 -3.93 -25.04
C VAL A 308 6.57 -2.56 -25.14
N VAL A 309 5.45 -2.50 -25.89
CA VAL A 309 4.68 -1.28 -26.11
C VAL A 309 4.21 -0.68 -24.78
N ASP A 310 3.85 -1.52 -23.81
CA ASP A 310 3.42 -1.05 -22.49
C ASP A 310 4.56 -0.43 -21.71
N LEU A 311 5.74 -1.02 -21.77
CA LEU A 311 6.93 -0.47 -21.10
C LEU A 311 7.35 0.86 -21.73
N GLU A 312 7.27 0.97 -23.07
CA GLU A 312 7.54 2.22 -23.77
C GLU A 312 6.55 3.33 -23.41
N GLU A 313 5.26 3.00 -23.33
CA GLU A 313 4.22 3.92 -22.86
C GLU A 313 4.46 4.32 -21.40
N ALA A 314 4.78 3.37 -20.51
CA ALA A 314 5.08 3.62 -19.11
C ALA A 314 6.30 4.56 -18.93
N ILE A 315 7.38 4.36 -19.69
CA ILE A 315 8.56 5.25 -19.66
C ILE A 315 8.20 6.65 -20.14
N ARG A 316 7.39 6.79 -21.20
CA ARG A 316 6.92 8.10 -21.67
C ARG A 316 6.11 8.82 -20.59
N ILE A 317 5.20 8.11 -19.93
CA ILE A 317 4.39 8.62 -18.82
C ILE A 317 5.28 9.03 -17.64
N ALA A 318 6.22 8.18 -17.22
CA ALA A 318 7.11 8.46 -16.10
C ALA A 318 8.00 9.69 -16.37
N ARG A 319 8.49 9.87 -17.61
CA ARG A 319 9.22 11.10 -18.01
C ARG A 319 8.33 12.34 -17.91
N GLN A 320 7.09 12.25 -18.39
CA GLN A 320 6.12 13.36 -18.28
C GLN A 320 5.87 13.72 -16.81
N VAL A 321 5.63 12.72 -15.96
CA VAL A 321 5.40 12.92 -14.52
C VAL A 321 6.61 13.57 -13.84
N VAL A 322 7.83 13.09 -14.12
CA VAL A 322 9.05 13.71 -13.57
C VAL A 322 9.19 15.16 -14.02
N ASN A 323 8.88 15.48 -15.29
CA ASN A 323 8.98 16.86 -15.79
C ASN A 323 7.95 17.81 -15.16
N LEU A 324 6.74 17.31 -14.86
CA LEU A 324 5.68 18.09 -14.20
C LEU A 324 5.90 18.27 -12.69
N THR A 325 6.85 17.54 -12.09
CA THR A 325 7.11 17.57 -10.65
C THR A 325 8.22 18.57 -10.32
N PRO A 326 7.97 19.65 -9.56
CA PRO A 326 9.03 20.60 -9.18
C PRO A 326 10.15 19.97 -8.35
N ASP A 327 11.37 20.52 -8.43
CA ASP A 327 12.57 19.97 -7.76
C ASP A 327 12.42 19.80 -6.25
N GLY A 328 11.70 20.69 -5.57
CA GLY A 328 11.46 20.64 -4.12
C GLY A 328 10.27 19.76 -3.68
N HIS A 329 9.58 19.09 -4.60
CA HIS A 329 8.41 18.28 -4.26
C HIS A 329 8.82 16.95 -3.62
N ILE A 330 8.16 16.56 -2.52
CA ILE A 330 8.46 15.35 -1.74
C ILE A 330 8.50 14.07 -2.58
N ASP A 331 7.52 13.89 -3.48
CA ASP A 331 7.46 12.71 -4.37
C ASP A 331 8.49 12.67 -5.51
N ARG A 332 9.26 13.74 -5.75
CA ARG A 332 10.12 13.79 -6.95
C ARG A 332 11.16 12.69 -6.97
N ALA A 333 11.80 12.43 -5.83
CA ALA A 333 12.79 11.38 -5.69
C ALA A 333 12.19 9.99 -5.98
N ALA A 334 10.99 9.71 -5.48
CA ALA A 334 10.27 8.48 -5.76
C ALA A 334 9.95 8.32 -7.26
N ARG A 335 9.45 9.38 -7.90
CA ARG A 335 9.12 9.40 -9.34
C ARG A 335 10.36 9.19 -10.22
N LEU A 336 11.50 9.80 -9.87
CA LEU A 336 12.79 9.60 -10.53
C LEU A 336 13.28 8.15 -10.39
N SER A 337 13.14 7.56 -9.20
CA SER A 337 13.53 6.17 -8.95
C SER A 337 12.70 5.19 -9.79
N ASN A 338 11.38 5.43 -9.86
CA ASN A 338 10.47 4.63 -10.68
C ASN A 338 10.82 4.70 -12.17
N LEU A 339 11.08 5.89 -12.70
CA LEU A 339 11.56 6.06 -14.08
C LEU A 339 12.87 5.28 -14.32
N GLY A 340 13.82 5.37 -13.39
CA GLY A 340 15.07 4.62 -13.47
C GLY A 340 14.86 3.09 -13.48
N ASN A 341 13.90 2.57 -12.73
CA ASN A 341 13.56 1.15 -12.76
C ASN A 341 12.96 0.73 -14.11
N MET A 342 12.03 1.52 -14.68
CA MET A 342 11.45 1.23 -16.00
C MET A 342 12.51 1.24 -17.11
N LEU A 343 13.43 2.22 -17.09
CA LEU A 343 14.54 2.29 -18.05
C LEU A 343 15.49 1.09 -17.92
N GLN A 344 15.77 0.63 -16.70
CA GLN A 344 16.53 -0.60 -16.47
C GLN A 344 15.80 -1.83 -17.04
N SER A 345 14.50 -1.95 -16.82
CA SER A 345 13.70 -3.06 -17.37
C SER A 345 13.72 -3.09 -18.90
N ARG A 346 13.74 -1.91 -19.56
CA ARG A 346 13.88 -1.82 -21.02
C ARG A 346 15.28 -2.22 -21.48
N TYR A 347 16.30 -1.80 -20.74
CA TYR A 347 17.68 -2.22 -20.97
C TYR A 347 17.85 -3.74 -20.85
N GLU A 348 17.20 -4.38 -19.87
CA GLU A 348 17.32 -5.81 -19.58
C GLU A 348 16.48 -6.71 -20.49
N GLN A 349 15.61 -6.14 -21.32
CA GLN A 349 14.70 -6.86 -22.21
C GLN A 349 15.42 -7.97 -23.01
N LYS A 350 14.71 -9.09 -23.25
CA LYS A 350 15.23 -10.25 -23.97
C LYS A 350 15.69 -9.86 -25.38
N GLY A 351 17.00 -9.86 -25.56
CA GLY A 351 17.73 -9.55 -26.80
C GLY A 351 19.21 -9.87 -26.56
N LYS A 352 20.04 -9.88 -27.61
CA LYS A 352 21.49 -10.04 -27.40
C LYS A 352 21.98 -8.85 -26.57
N MET A 353 22.97 -9.07 -25.72
CA MET A 353 23.56 -8.00 -24.90
C MET A 353 24.05 -6.81 -25.77
N GLU A 354 24.40 -7.08 -27.02
CA GLU A 354 24.79 -6.11 -28.06
C GLU A 354 23.68 -5.15 -28.50
N ASP A 355 22.41 -5.59 -28.46
CA ASP A 355 21.25 -4.80 -28.91
C ASP A 355 20.69 -3.87 -27.81
N ARG A 356 21.20 -4.00 -26.58
CA ARG A 356 20.75 -3.21 -25.42
C ARG A 356 21.27 -1.78 -25.52
N LYS A 357 20.35 -0.80 -25.54
CA LYS A 357 20.68 0.62 -25.62
C LYS A 357 21.37 1.07 -24.33
N MET A 358 22.67 1.37 -24.42
CA MET A 358 23.46 1.89 -23.29
C MET A 358 22.86 3.19 -22.73
N GLU A 359 22.22 4.00 -23.59
CA GLU A 359 21.53 5.24 -23.24
C GLU A 359 20.48 5.04 -22.14
N ASP A 360 19.75 3.93 -22.17
CA ASP A 360 18.71 3.62 -21.17
C ASP A 360 19.33 3.36 -19.80
N LEU A 361 20.41 2.58 -19.74
CA LEU A 361 21.13 2.30 -18.51
C LEU A 361 21.79 3.57 -17.94
N GLU A 362 22.32 4.43 -18.81
CA GLU A 362 22.93 5.70 -18.39
C GLU A 362 21.89 6.72 -17.91
N GLU A 363 20.73 6.79 -18.56
CA GLU A 363 19.59 7.57 -18.06
C GLU A 363 19.08 7.01 -16.73
N ALA A 364 18.94 5.70 -16.60
CA ALA A 364 18.52 5.04 -15.37
C ALA A 364 19.44 5.34 -14.18
N ILE A 365 20.76 5.34 -14.40
CA ILE A 365 21.73 5.71 -13.37
C ILE A 365 21.62 7.19 -13.01
N ARG A 366 21.47 8.07 -14.01
CA ARG A 366 21.32 9.51 -13.77
C ARG A 366 20.07 9.83 -12.95
N THR A 367 18.92 9.27 -13.29
CA THR A 367 17.65 9.55 -12.60
C THR A 367 17.65 9.04 -11.16
N VAL A 368 18.12 7.82 -10.90
CA VAL A 368 18.21 7.31 -9.52
C VAL A 368 19.27 8.07 -8.72
N ARG A 369 20.39 8.48 -9.32
CA ARG A 369 21.40 9.31 -8.65
C ARG A 369 20.83 10.68 -8.28
N GLN A 370 20.00 11.28 -9.12
CA GLN A 370 19.27 12.50 -8.77
C GLN A 370 18.32 12.27 -7.57
N ALA A 371 17.58 11.16 -7.53
CA ALA A 371 16.73 10.81 -6.40
C ALA A 371 17.51 10.71 -5.07
N VAL A 372 18.69 10.05 -5.11
CA VAL A 372 19.59 9.97 -3.94
C VAL A 372 20.10 11.37 -3.54
N ASN A 373 20.46 12.22 -4.49
CA ASN A 373 20.99 13.55 -4.17
C ASN A 373 19.92 14.52 -3.61
N LEU A 374 18.65 14.31 -3.95
CA LEU A 374 17.54 15.15 -3.47
C LEU A 374 17.12 14.85 -2.03
N THR A 375 17.65 13.80 -1.40
CA THR A 375 17.16 13.31 -0.11
C THR A 375 18.25 13.24 0.95
N SER A 376 17.89 13.62 2.19
CA SER A 376 18.77 13.57 3.35
C SER A 376 18.94 12.13 3.86
N ASP A 377 19.98 11.89 4.65
CA ASP A 377 20.26 10.57 5.22
C ASP A 377 19.13 10.01 6.09
N ASP A 378 18.31 10.89 6.69
CA ASP A 378 17.17 10.52 7.53
C ASP A 378 15.91 10.14 6.71
N HIS A 379 15.93 10.27 5.38
CA HIS A 379 14.75 9.97 4.56
C HIS A 379 14.44 8.47 4.54
N PRO A 380 13.20 8.03 4.87
CA PRO A 380 12.83 6.61 4.99
C PRO A 380 13.20 5.75 3.77
N ASP A 381 12.95 6.27 2.56
CA ASP A 381 13.21 5.54 1.30
C ASP A 381 14.63 5.66 0.74
N ARG A 382 15.53 6.39 1.41
CA ARG A 382 16.88 6.62 0.86
C ARG A 382 17.66 5.33 0.68
N ALA A 383 17.57 4.41 1.64
CA ALA A 383 18.19 3.09 1.55
C ALA A 383 17.72 2.32 0.31
N CYS A 384 16.43 2.45 -0.03
CA CYS A 384 15.85 1.84 -1.23
C CYS A 384 16.49 2.40 -2.51
N TRP A 385 16.61 3.73 -2.63
CA TRP A 385 17.18 4.35 -3.81
C TRP A 385 18.69 4.11 -3.94
N LEU A 386 19.42 4.08 -2.84
CA LEU A 386 20.83 3.68 -2.82
C LEU A 386 21.02 2.25 -3.33
N SER A 387 20.16 1.32 -2.90
CA SER A 387 20.21 -0.06 -3.39
C SER A 387 19.86 -0.16 -4.88
N ASN A 388 18.86 0.60 -5.35
CA ASN A 388 18.50 0.67 -6.76
C ASN A 388 19.65 1.24 -7.61
N LEU A 389 20.34 2.28 -7.13
CA LEU A 389 21.52 2.83 -7.79
C LEU A 389 22.64 1.79 -7.86
N ALA A 390 22.88 1.09 -6.76
CA ALA A 390 23.88 0.05 -6.68
C ALA A 390 23.64 -1.09 -7.68
N ASN A 391 22.39 -1.51 -7.88
CA ASN A 391 22.03 -2.54 -8.86
C ASN A 391 22.26 -2.06 -10.31
N LYS A 392 21.98 -0.79 -10.60
CA LYS A 392 22.22 -0.20 -11.93
C LYS A 392 23.70 -0.05 -12.23
N LEU A 393 24.50 0.35 -11.24
CA LEU A 393 25.96 0.42 -11.34
C LEU A 393 26.57 -0.98 -11.56
N GLN A 394 26.03 -2.02 -10.91
CA GLN A 394 26.40 -3.41 -11.17
C GLN A 394 26.11 -3.81 -12.62
N SER A 395 24.94 -3.48 -13.15
CA SER A 395 24.60 -3.75 -14.57
C SER A 395 25.58 -3.03 -15.53
N LYS A 396 25.96 -1.80 -15.20
CA LYS A 396 26.97 -1.04 -15.96
C LYS A 396 28.35 -1.68 -15.86
N TYR A 397 28.72 -2.21 -14.71
CA TYR A 397 29.93 -3.00 -14.53
C TYR A 397 29.91 -4.23 -15.43
N GLU A 398 28.84 -5.04 -15.40
CA GLU A 398 28.72 -6.26 -16.21
C GLU A 398 28.83 -5.97 -17.71
N ARG A 399 28.32 -4.82 -18.16
CA ARG A 399 28.42 -4.39 -19.57
C ARG A 399 29.80 -3.88 -19.96
N THR A 400 30.48 -3.15 -19.07
CA THR A 400 31.70 -2.40 -19.42
C THR A 400 33.00 -3.04 -18.92
N GLY A 401 32.91 -3.94 -17.95
CA GLY A 401 34.04 -4.53 -17.23
C GLY A 401 34.81 -3.54 -16.33
N LYS A 402 34.36 -2.28 -16.22
CA LYS A 402 35.05 -1.20 -15.50
C LYS A 402 34.85 -1.32 -14.00
N MET A 403 35.90 -1.72 -13.28
CA MET A 403 35.87 -1.99 -11.84
C MET A 403 35.37 -0.80 -11.01
N GLU A 404 35.54 0.44 -11.48
CA GLU A 404 35.07 1.64 -10.77
C GLU A 404 33.55 1.61 -10.54
N ASN A 405 32.78 1.09 -11.49
CA ASN A 405 31.32 0.97 -11.33
C ASN A 405 30.96 -0.07 -10.26
N LEU A 406 31.72 -1.17 -10.15
CA LEU A 406 31.50 -2.20 -9.15
C LEU A 406 31.85 -1.69 -7.74
N GLU A 407 32.94 -0.96 -7.59
CA GLU A 407 33.32 -0.35 -6.31
C GLU A 407 32.32 0.72 -5.86
N GLU A 408 31.84 1.55 -6.80
CA GLU A 408 30.76 2.48 -6.52
C GLU A 408 29.47 1.74 -6.10
N ALA A 409 29.11 0.65 -6.80
CA ALA A 409 27.96 -0.18 -6.43
C ALA A 409 28.09 -0.75 -5.02
N ILE A 410 29.27 -1.24 -4.63
CA ILE A 410 29.51 -1.76 -3.27
C ILE A 410 29.36 -0.65 -2.24
N THR A 411 29.87 0.55 -2.51
CA THR A 411 29.76 1.69 -1.61
C THR A 411 28.31 2.09 -1.38
N MET A 412 27.51 2.22 -2.46
CA MET A 412 26.09 2.55 -2.36
C MET A 412 25.30 1.45 -1.62
N ALA A 413 25.61 0.18 -1.87
CA ALA A 413 24.96 -0.94 -1.18
C ALA A 413 25.30 -0.98 0.32
N ARG A 414 26.56 -0.68 0.71
CA ARG A 414 26.95 -0.56 2.12
C ARG A 414 26.23 0.59 2.83
N GLN A 415 26.11 1.74 2.17
CA GLN A 415 25.35 2.86 2.71
C GLN A 415 23.88 2.50 2.95
N ALA A 416 23.23 1.81 2.01
CA ALA A 416 21.86 1.33 2.18
C ALA A 416 21.70 0.41 3.41
N VAL A 417 22.64 -0.52 3.62
CA VAL A 417 22.64 -1.41 4.80
C VAL A 417 22.86 -0.64 6.09
N ASN A 418 23.77 0.35 6.10
CA ASN A 418 24.09 1.13 7.30
C ASN A 418 22.95 2.08 7.72
N LEU A 419 22.16 2.59 6.76
CA LEU A 419 21.01 3.45 7.04
C LEU A 419 19.76 2.68 7.52
N THR A 420 19.76 1.35 7.39
CA THR A 420 18.58 0.53 7.67
C THR A 420 18.71 -0.13 9.05
N SER A 421 17.73 0.02 9.94
CA SER A 421 17.73 -0.66 11.24
C SER A 421 17.64 -2.18 11.11
N GLU A 422 18.12 -2.91 12.13
CA GLU A 422 18.13 -4.40 12.15
C GLU A 422 16.73 -5.00 12.01
N ASP A 423 15.72 -4.35 12.58
CA ASP A 423 14.33 -4.81 12.57
C ASP A 423 13.57 -4.49 11.27
N HIS A 424 14.18 -3.75 10.34
CA HIS A 424 13.51 -3.30 9.13
C HIS A 424 13.21 -4.48 8.18
N PRO A 425 11.96 -4.65 7.69
CA PRO A 425 11.58 -5.76 6.82
C PRO A 425 12.43 -5.90 5.55
N ASP A 426 12.82 -4.78 4.94
CA ASP A 426 13.62 -4.77 3.71
C ASP A 426 15.13 -4.96 3.93
N ARG A 427 15.62 -5.01 5.17
CA ARG A 427 17.06 -5.14 5.46
C ARG A 427 17.66 -6.37 4.80
N ALA A 428 16.95 -7.50 4.81
CA ALA A 428 17.38 -8.73 4.17
C ALA A 428 17.64 -8.55 2.66
N CYS A 429 16.85 -7.71 1.99
CA CYS A 429 17.03 -7.41 0.57
C CYS A 429 18.32 -6.61 0.34
N TRP A 430 18.60 -5.60 1.17
CA TRP A 430 19.80 -4.76 1.09
C TRP A 430 21.08 -5.55 1.36
N LEU A 431 21.08 -6.37 2.41
CA LEU A 431 22.18 -7.26 2.77
C LEU A 431 22.50 -8.25 1.63
N ARG A 432 21.46 -8.84 1.04
CA ARG A 432 21.63 -9.73 -0.12
C ARG A 432 22.20 -8.99 -1.33
N ASN A 433 21.72 -7.78 -1.62
CA ASN A 433 22.21 -6.99 -2.75
C ASN A 433 23.68 -6.58 -2.58
N LEU A 434 24.13 -6.37 -1.34
CA LEU A 434 25.54 -6.15 -0.99
C LEU A 434 26.37 -7.44 -1.16
N GLY A 435 25.89 -8.57 -0.61
CA GLY A 435 26.55 -9.87 -0.74
C GLY A 435 26.79 -10.27 -2.20
N ASN A 436 25.81 -10.04 -3.08
CA ASN A 436 25.94 -10.32 -4.52
C ASN A 436 27.04 -9.49 -5.20
N LYS A 437 27.23 -8.23 -4.77
CA LYS A 437 28.27 -7.35 -5.33
C LYS A 437 29.66 -7.73 -4.84
N LEU A 438 29.79 -8.10 -3.57
CA LEU A 438 31.02 -8.62 -3.00
C LEU A 438 31.43 -9.94 -3.67
N GLU A 439 30.48 -10.84 -3.93
CA GLU A 439 30.77 -12.03 -4.73
C GLU A 439 31.21 -11.69 -6.16
N SER A 440 30.57 -10.71 -6.81
CA SER A 440 30.99 -10.25 -8.14
C SER A 440 32.42 -9.72 -8.12
N ARG A 441 32.83 -9.04 -7.05
CA ARG A 441 34.22 -8.59 -6.88
C ARG A 441 35.16 -9.76 -6.66
N TYR A 442 34.81 -10.71 -5.80
CA TYR A 442 35.57 -11.94 -5.61
C TYR A 442 35.80 -12.70 -6.92
N GLU A 443 34.78 -12.84 -7.77
CA GLU A 443 34.90 -13.53 -9.06
C GLU A 443 35.92 -12.89 -10.01
N ARG A 444 36.31 -11.63 -9.75
CA ARG A 444 37.27 -10.87 -10.55
C ARG A 444 38.64 -10.77 -9.91
N THR A 445 38.69 -10.57 -8.60
CA THR A 445 39.94 -10.36 -7.85
C THR A 445 40.50 -11.66 -7.31
N GLY A 446 39.65 -12.67 -7.06
CA GLY A 446 40.00 -13.88 -6.34
C GLY A 446 40.18 -13.67 -4.84
N GLU A 447 39.88 -12.48 -4.30
CA GLU A 447 40.13 -12.14 -2.90
C GLU A 447 39.16 -12.86 -1.96
N MET A 448 39.65 -13.87 -1.24
CA MET A 448 38.83 -14.70 -0.37
C MET A 448 38.06 -13.91 0.71
N ARG A 449 38.61 -12.77 1.15
CA ARG A 449 37.97 -11.86 2.10
C ARG A 449 36.60 -11.38 1.62
N ASP A 450 36.46 -11.10 0.32
CA ASP A 450 35.18 -10.68 -0.27
C ASP A 450 34.15 -11.80 -0.24
N LEU A 451 34.58 -13.05 -0.47
CA LEU A 451 33.71 -14.20 -0.42
C LEU A 451 33.24 -14.49 1.02
N GLU A 452 34.14 -14.35 2.00
CA GLU A 452 33.82 -14.48 3.42
C GLU A 452 32.83 -13.38 3.86
N GLU A 453 33.10 -12.13 3.50
CA GLU A 453 32.24 -11.01 3.81
C GLU A 453 30.86 -11.13 3.13
N ALA A 454 30.82 -11.54 1.86
CA ALA A 454 29.57 -11.82 1.16
C ALA A 454 28.73 -12.88 1.87
N SER A 455 29.35 -13.99 2.31
CA SER A 455 28.64 -15.04 3.04
C SER A 455 28.14 -14.59 4.41
N ALA A 456 28.89 -13.73 5.11
CA ALA A 456 28.46 -13.18 6.39
C ALA A 456 27.20 -12.32 6.24
N TYR A 457 27.17 -11.39 5.27
CA TYR A 457 26.00 -10.57 5.00
C TYR A 457 24.78 -11.38 4.52
N LEU A 458 24.98 -12.46 3.75
CA LEU A 458 23.89 -13.33 3.33
C LEU A 458 23.32 -14.17 4.49
N LEU A 459 24.15 -14.60 5.44
CA LEU A 459 23.70 -15.24 6.69
C LEU A 459 22.95 -14.27 7.61
N GLU A 460 23.39 -13.01 7.66
CA GLU A 460 22.67 -11.95 8.36
C GLU A 460 21.29 -11.72 7.73
N ALA A 461 21.20 -11.65 6.40
CA ALA A 461 19.94 -11.51 5.67
C ALA A 461 18.96 -12.68 5.94
N TRP A 462 19.49 -13.90 6.05
CA TRP A 462 18.70 -15.09 6.44
C TRP A 462 18.12 -14.96 7.86
N SER A 463 18.86 -14.30 8.75
CA SER A 463 18.54 -14.13 10.17
C SER A 463 17.55 -12.99 10.45
N CYS A 464 17.25 -12.13 9.46
CA CYS A 464 16.22 -11.09 9.58
C CYS A 464 14.81 -11.70 9.65
N LEU A 465 14.29 -11.93 10.85
CA LEU A 465 12.99 -12.60 11.06
C LEU A 465 11.78 -11.79 10.56
N ASN A 466 11.88 -10.46 10.52
CA ASN A 466 10.82 -9.56 10.06
C ASN A 466 10.71 -9.46 8.53
N ALA A 467 11.70 -10.00 7.80
CA ALA A 467 11.73 -9.99 6.36
C ALA A 467 10.79 -11.04 5.77
N VAL A 468 10.24 -10.76 4.58
CA VAL A 468 9.42 -11.70 3.82
C VAL A 468 10.22 -13.00 3.60
N PRO A 469 9.65 -14.20 3.85
CA PRO A 469 10.36 -15.47 3.73
C PRO A 469 11.09 -15.66 2.40
N PHE A 470 10.49 -15.18 1.31
CA PHE A 470 11.09 -15.18 -0.03
C PHE A 470 12.50 -14.56 -0.05
N HIS A 471 12.67 -13.36 0.50
CA HIS A 471 13.96 -12.66 0.49
C HIS A 471 15.00 -13.38 1.34
N ARG A 472 14.58 -13.96 2.48
CA ARG A 472 15.45 -14.77 3.35
C ARG A 472 15.93 -16.02 2.62
N VAL A 473 15.02 -16.76 1.99
CA VAL A 473 15.33 -17.97 1.22
C VAL A 473 16.28 -17.66 0.07
N MET A 474 16.06 -16.57 -0.68
CA MET A 474 16.97 -16.18 -1.75
C MET A 474 18.39 -15.88 -1.24
N ALA A 475 18.51 -15.16 -0.13
CA ALA A 475 19.81 -14.86 0.47
C ALA A 475 20.53 -16.15 0.91
N ALA A 476 19.81 -17.04 1.61
CA ALA A 476 20.36 -18.31 2.07
C ALA A 476 20.74 -19.26 0.92
N ALA A 477 19.93 -19.32 -0.14
CA ALA A 477 20.23 -20.11 -1.34
C ALA A 477 21.52 -19.65 -2.04
N ARG A 478 21.75 -18.33 -2.09
CA ARG A 478 23.01 -17.78 -2.60
C ARG A 478 24.16 -18.09 -1.64
N CYS A 479 23.94 -17.95 -0.34
CA CYS A 479 24.93 -18.27 0.69
C CYS A 479 25.41 -19.72 0.60
N LEU A 480 24.52 -20.69 0.35
CA LEU A 480 24.90 -22.09 0.16
C LEU A 480 25.96 -22.26 -0.93
N LYS A 481 25.84 -21.52 -2.04
CA LYS A 481 26.83 -21.57 -3.13
C LYS A 481 28.19 -21.02 -2.68
N LEU A 482 28.19 -19.97 -1.85
CA LEU A 482 29.44 -19.39 -1.33
C LEU A 482 30.09 -20.29 -0.28
N LEU A 483 29.32 -20.84 0.66
CA LEU A 483 29.83 -21.76 1.67
C LEU A 483 30.47 -23.00 1.05
N ALA A 484 29.93 -23.46 -0.07
CA ALA A 484 30.53 -24.54 -0.84
C ALA A 484 31.88 -24.17 -1.46
N LYS A 485 32.00 -22.96 -2.06
CA LYS A 485 33.28 -22.41 -2.54
C LYS A 485 34.29 -22.24 -1.39
N GLN A 486 33.81 -22.02 -0.16
CA GLN A 486 34.63 -21.96 1.07
C GLN A 486 34.87 -23.32 1.74
N HIS A 487 34.41 -24.43 1.16
CA HIS A 487 34.50 -25.78 1.73
C HIS A 487 33.85 -25.95 3.11
N ARG A 488 32.86 -25.13 3.47
CA ARG A 488 32.13 -25.19 4.76
C ARG A 488 30.93 -26.13 4.68
N VAL A 489 31.19 -27.43 4.53
CA VAL A 489 30.17 -28.48 4.31
C VAL A 489 29.14 -28.56 5.44
N ALA A 490 29.58 -28.58 6.70
CA ALA A 490 28.68 -28.73 7.85
C ALA A 490 27.67 -27.55 7.96
N GLN A 491 28.14 -26.32 7.78
CA GLN A 491 27.29 -25.13 7.76
C GLN A 491 26.32 -25.15 6.56
N SER A 492 26.77 -25.65 5.41
CA SER A 492 25.92 -25.78 4.21
C SER A 492 24.79 -26.79 4.42
N ILE A 493 25.04 -27.90 5.12
CA ILE A 493 24.00 -28.90 5.46
C ILE A 493 22.96 -28.29 6.41
N ASP A 494 23.39 -27.63 7.49
CA ASP A 494 22.47 -26.99 8.45
C ASP A 494 21.61 -25.91 7.77
N LEU A 495 22.24 -25.01 7.01
CA LEU A 495 21.52 -23.95 6.30
C LEU A 495 20.54 -24.53 5.27
N GLY A 496 20.96 -25.52 4.48
CA GLY A 496 20.11 -26.11 3.45
C GLY A 496 18.86 -26.77 4.01
N ARG A 497 18.94 -27.44 5.17
CA ARG A 497 17.76 -27.99 5.85
C ARG A 497 16.79 -26.91 6.29
N ARG A 498 17.30 -25.88 6.96
CA ARG A 498 16.45 -24.77 7.43
C ARG A 498 15.78 -24.04 6.28
N ILE A 499 16.42 -23.95 5.11
CA ILE A 499 15.77 -23.44 3.90
C ILE A 499 14.60 -24.34 3.51
N LEU A 500 14.80 -25.66 3.37
CA LEU A 500 13.73 -26.61 3.02
C LEU A 500 12.56 -26.56 4.01
N ASP A 501 12.82 -26.34 5.29
CA ASP A 501 11.78 -26.18 6.32
C ASP A 501 10.99 -24.88 6.16
N LEU A 502 11.62 -23.80 5.69
CA LEU A 502 10.97 -22.50 5.45
C LEU A 502 10.26 -22.42 4.10
N LEU A 503 10.66 -23.20 3.09
CA LEU A 503 10.10 -23.15 1.74
C LEU A 503 8.55 -23.24 1.67
N PRO A 504 7.87 -24.09 2.48
CA PRO A 504 6.40 -24.13 2.49
C PRO A 504 5.73 -22.81 2.86
N SER A 505 6.44 -21.88 3.52
CA SER A 505 5.92 -20.55 3.86
C SER A 505 6.08 -19.51 2.75
N VAL A 506 6.78 -19.83 1.65
CA VAL A 506 7.04 -18.86 0.58
C VAL A 506 5.86 -18.78 -0.38
N HIS A 507 5.26 -17.59 -0.50
CA HIS A 507 4.12 -17.42 -1.39
C HIS A 507 4.57 -17.10 -2.83
N THR A 508 4.44 -18.06 -3.76
CA THR A 508 4.88 -17.88 -5.15
C THR A 508 3.84 -17.22 -6.07
N ARG A 509 2.53 -17.34 -5.79
CA ARG A 509 1.48 -16.85 -6.71
C ARG A 509 1.43 -15.33 -6.84
N ALA A 510 1.72 -14.62 -5.75
CA ALA A 510 1.86 -13.16 -5.72
C ALA A 510 3.14 -12.64 -6.42
N LEU A 511 4.06 -13.53 -6.80
CA LEU A 511 5.26 -13.15 -7.55
C LEU A 511 4.94 -13.06 -9.05
N ASN A 512 5.62 -12.18 -9.78
CA ASN A 512 5.52 -12.13 -11.24
C ASN A 512 6.03 -13.45 -11.87
N ARG A 513 5.75 -13.67 -13.17
CA ARG A 513 6.09 -14.94 -13.84
C ARG A 513 7.60 -15.23 -13.86
N ASN A 514 8.43 -14.19 -14.00
CA ASN A 514 9.88 -14.34 -13.99
C ASN A 514 10.38 -14.78 -12.61
N ASP A 515 9.84 -14.18 -11.55
CA ASP A 515 10.14 -14.50 -10.17
C ASP A 515 9.61 -15.89 -9.80
N GLN A 516 8.42 -16.28 -10.27
CA GLN A 516 7.90 -17.65 -10.11
C GLN A 516 8.86 -18.67 -10.75
N GLN A 517 9.28 -18.45 -12.01
CA GLN A 517 10.23 -19.34 -12.68
C GLN A 517 11.59 -19.37 -11.96
N PHE A 518 12.05 -18.20 -11.48
CA PHE A 518 13.27 -18.09 -10.70
C PHE A 518 13.17 -18.85 -9.38
N VAL A 519 12.04 -18.78 -8.68
CA VAL A 519 11.80 -19.52 -7.44
C VAL A 519 11.88 -21.01 -7.67
N VAL A 520 11.23 -21.52 -8.72
CA VAL A 520 11.26 -22.95 -9.06
C VAL A 520 12.69 -23.42 -9.32
N SER A 521 13.43 -22.67 -10.14
CA SER A 521 14.85 -22.93 -10.41
C SER A 521 15.69 -22.90 -9.12
N THR A 522 15.44 -21.92 -8.25
CA THR A 522 16.14 -21.77 -6.99
C THR A 522 15.85 -22.92 -6.03
N PHE A 523 14.58 -23.32 -5.90
CA PHE A 523 14.16 -24.42 -5.03
C PHE A 523 14.75 -25.75 -5.49
N ALA A 524 14.69 -26.04 -6.80
CA ALA A 524 15.32 -27.21 -7.38
C ALA A 524 16.84 -27.21 -7.13
N GLY A 525 17.48 -26.05 -7.28
CA GLY A 525 18.89 -25.85 -6.97
C GLY A 525 19.22 -26.11 -5.49
N ILE A 526 18.41 -25.62 -4.55
CA ILE A 526 18.65 -25.82 -3.10
C ILE A 526 18.65 -27.31 -2.75
N ALA A 527 17.62 -28.06 -3.15
CA ALA A 527 17.52 -29.48 -2.83
C ALA A 527 18.67 -30.28 -3.46
N SER A 528 19.03 -29.97 -4.71
CA SER A 528 20.15 -30.60 -5.42
C SER A 528 21.50 -30.32 -4.74
N ASN A 529 21.73 -29.07 -4.32
CA ASN A 529 22.96 -28.67 -3.62
C ASN A 529 23.07 -29.33 -2.24
N LEU A 530 21.97 -29.33 -1.47
CA LEU A 530 21.92 -29.99 -0.17
C LEU A 530 22.20 -31.49 -0.31
N CYS A 531 21.61 -32.15 -1.32
CA CYS A 531 21.91 -33.53 -1.65
C CYS A 531 23.41 -33.74 -1.89
N SER A 532 24.06 -32.88 -2.68
CA SER A 532 25.53 -32.97 -2.88
C SER A 532 26.33 -32.85 -1.59
N PHE A 533 25.96 -31.93 -0.68
CA PHE A 533 26.64 -31.81 0.61
C PHE A 533 26.42 -33.04 1.50
N LEU A 534 25.18 -33.57 1.55
CA LEU A 534 24.86 -34.77 2.31
C LEU A 534 25.61 -36.00 1.77
N LEU A 535 25.70 -36.15 0.45
CA LEU A 535 26.52 -37.19 -0.18
C LEU A 535 28.01 -37.04 0.17
N SER A 536 28.54 -35.82 0.18
CA SER A 536 29.93 -35.58 0.59
C SER A 536 30.21 -35.92 2.06
N ALA A 537 29.17 -35.88 2.91
CA ALA A 537 29.21 -36.28 4.31
C ALA A 537 28.80 -37.75 4.53
N ASN A 538 28.63 -38.55 3.47
CA ASN A 538 28.19 -39.95 3.51
C ASN A 538 26.82 -40.19 4.17
N ARG A 539 25.88 -39.25 4.02
CA ARG A 539 24.52 -39.30 4.57
C ARG A 539 23.50 -39.63 3.48
N LEU A 540 23.58 -40.85 2.94
CA LEU A 540 22.87 -41.26 1.72
C LEU A 540 21.33 -41.19 1.84
N SER A 541 20.76 -41.71 2.91
CA SER A 541 19.29 -41.73 3.09
C SER A 541 18.71 -40.32 3.12
N GLU A 542 19.35 -39.43 3.89
CA GLU A 542 18.94 -38.03 4.01
C GLU A 542 19.11 -37.27 2.69
N ALA A 543 20.11 -37.63 1.89
CA ALA A 543 20.32 -37.04 0.57
C ALA A 543 19.19 -37.38 -0.41
N LEU A 544 18.58 -38.55 -0.27
CA LEU A 544 17.42 -38.96 -1.08
C LEU A 544 16.13 -38.29 -0.59
N GLU A 545 15.92 -38.29 0.72
CA GLU A 545 14.75 -37.66 1.35
C GLU A 545 14.69 -36.14 1.08
N CYS A 546 15.84 -35.44 1.08
CA CYS A 546 15.84 -34.01 0.81
C CYS A 546 15.47 -33.67 -0.66
N LEU A 547 15.80 -34.55 -1.61
CA LEU A 547 15.40 -34.39 -3.01
C LEU A 547 13.89 -34.57 -3.16
N GLU A 548 13.32 -35.59 -2.53
CA GLU A 548 11.87 -35.81 -2.57
C GLU A 548 11.10 -34.72 -1.82
N GLN A 549 11.64 -34.20 -0.72
CA GLN A 549 11.07 -33.03 -0.05
C GLN A 549 11.05 -31.80 -0.98
N GLY A 550 12.18 -31.48 -1.62
CA GLY A 550 12.25 -30.37 -2.58
C GLY A 550 11.28 -30.54 -3.74
N ARG A 551 11.20 -31.75 -4.31
CA ARG A 551 10.27 -32.09 -5.39
C ARG A 551 8.81 -31.93 -4.96
N THR A 552 8.45 -32.40 -3.76
CA THR A 552 7.09 -32.30 -3.22
C THR A 552 6.65 -30.85 -3.08
N ILE A 553 7.52 -29.99 -2.55
CA ILE A 553 7.26 -28.55 -2.40
C ILE A 553 7.09 -27.86 -3.77
N ILE A 554 7.92 -28.21 -4.75
CA ILE A 554 7.82 -27.64 -6.11
C ILE A 554 6.49 -28.07 -6.74
N ILE A 555 6.13 -29.36 -6.66
CA ILE A 555 4.88 -29.89 -7.23
C ILE A 555 3.66 -29.27 -6.54
N SER A 556 3.65 -29.24 -5.21
CA SER A 556 2.51 -28.73 -4.44
C SER A 556 2.26 -27.24 -4.67
N ARG A 557 3.31 -26.48 -5.02
CA ARG A 557 3.19 -25.04 -5.27
C ARG A 557 2.87 -24.70 -6.73
N LEU A 558 3.21 -25.56 -7.69
CA LEU A 558 3.05 -25.30 -9.13
C LEU A 558 1.84 -25.99 -9.77
N LEU A 559 1.40 -27.13 -9.25
CA LEU A 559 0.33 -27.93 -9.84
C LEU A 559 -0.88 -27.94 -8.89
N ASP A 560 -1.88 -27.11 -9.18
CA ASP A 560 -3.08 -26.92 -8.34
C ASP A 560 -3.90 -28.23 -8.21
N ASP A 561 -3.96 -29.04 -9.27
CA ASP A 561 -4.90 -30.16 -9.37
C ASP A 561 -4.58 -31.40 -8.50
N ARG A 562 -3.44 -31.41 -7.80
CA ARG A 562 -3.03 -32.52 -6.89
C ARG A 562 -2.27 -32.05 -5.65
N SER A 563 -2.52 -30.84 -5.18
CA SER A 563 -1.82 -30.29 -4.01
C SER A 563 -2.34 -30.89 -2.70
N ASP A 564 -1.45 -31.18 -1.74
CA ASP A 564 -1.80 -31.62 -0.37
C ASP A 564 -2.85 -30.69 0.29
N LEU A 565 -2.85 -29.40 -0.10
CA LEU A 565 -3.79 -28.40 0.36
C LEU A 565 -5.22 -28.63 -0.18
N SER A 566 -5.36 -29.16 -1.39
CA SER A 566 -6.67 -29.48 -1.97
C SER A 566 -7.32 -30.65 -1.26
N SER A 567 -6.56 -31.70 -0.94
CA SER A 567 -7.04 -32.80 -0.08
C SER A 567 -7.38 -32.30 1.31
N LEU A 568 -6.52 -31.48 1.93
CA LEU A 568 -6.79 -30.91 3.25
C LEU A 568 -8.04 -30.03 3.24
N ARG A 569 -8.30 -29.31 2.15
CA ARG A 569 -9.49 -28.45 2.03
C ARG A 569 -10.78 -29.27 1.91
N GLN A 570 -10.73 -30.46 1.31
CA GLN A 570 -11.88 -31.38 1.23
C GLN A 570 -12.24 -31.93 2.61
N ASP A 571 -11.24 -32.39 3.38
CA ASP A 571 -11.47 -33.07 4.65
C ASP A 571 -11.53 -32.11 5.85
N HIS A 572 -10.79 -31.00 5.80
CA HIS A 572 -10.59 -30.04 6.89
C HIS A 572 -10.54 -28.56 6.41
N PHE A 573 -11.64 -28.09 5.80
CA PHE A 573 -11.78 -26.74 5.23
C PHE A 573 -11.28 -25.59 6.12
N GLN A 574 -11.63 -25.61 7.42
CA GLN A 574 -11.23 -24.54 8.35
C GLN A 574 -9.71 -24.49 8.57
N LEU A 575 -9.06 -25.65 8.69
CA LEU A 575 -7.61 -25.73 8.91
C LEU A 575 -6.84 -25.34 7.64
N ALA A 576 -7.33 -25.76 6.47
CA ALA A 576 -6.77 -25.36 5.18
C ALA A 576 -6.85 -23.84 4.96
N ASN A 577 -7.97 -23.20 5.31
CA ASN A 577 -8.14 -21.75 5.19
C ASN A 577 -7.29 -20.99 6.19
N ARG A 578 -7.17 -21.47 7.44
CA ARG A 578 -6.28 -20.88 8.45
C ARG A 578 -4.82 -20.93 7.98
N TYR A 579 -4.36 -22.06 7.45
CA TYR A 579 -3.02 -22.18 6.88
C TYR A 579 -2.80 -21.20 5.72
N GLN A 580 -3.72 -21.14 4.76
CA GLN A 580 -3.60 -20.24 3.63
C GLN A 580 -3.57 -18.76 4.06
N SER A 581 -4.45 -18.37 5.00
CA SER A 581 -4.48 -17.02 5.56
C SER A 581 -3.16 -16.64 6.23
N LEU A 582 -2.61 -17.52 7.07
CA LEU A 582 -1.31 -17.30 7.72
C LEU A 582 -0.15 -17.19 6.71
N VAL A 583 -0.15 -18.01 5.66
CA VAL A 583 0.84 -17.89 4.57
C VAL A 583 0.71 -16.53 3.89
N ASP A 584 -0.51 -16.07 3.60
CA ASP A 584 -0.73 -14.78 2.96
C ASP A 584 -0.28 -13.61 3.86
N GLU A 585 -0.58 -13.67 5.16
CA GLU A 585 -0.20 -12.67 6.15
C GLU A 585 1.32 -12.54 6.33
N VAL A 586 2.04 -13.67 6.37
CA VAL A 586 3.50 -13.68 6.47
C VAL A 586 4.16 -13.08 5.22
N ASN A 587 3.52 -13.18 4.06
CA ASN A 587 4.04 -12.69 2.78
C ASN A 587 3.45 -11.33 2.36
N ALA A 588 2.52 -10.76 3.12
CA ALA A 588 1.89 -9.48 2.80
C ALA A 588 2.95 -8.35 2.73
N PRO A 589 2.93 -7.47 1.72
CA PRO A 589 3.89 -6.37 1.61
C PRO A 589 3.64 -5.28 2.68
N THR A 590 4.69 -4.79 3.37
CA THR A 590 4.53 -3.69 4.36
C THR A 590 4.48 -2.30 3.72
N ARG A 591 5.01 -2.15 2.50
CA ARG A 591 5.34 -0.84 1.88
C ARG A 591 4.16 0.09 1.58
N GLN A 592 2.93 -0.40 1.59
CA GLN A 592 1.75 0.41 1.27
C GLN A 592 1.14 1.13 2.49
N THR A 593 1.72 0.96 3.69
CA THR A 593 1.12 1.48 4.92
C THR A 593 1.70 2.84 5.29
N ILE A 594 0.84 3.78 5.66
CA ILE A 594 1.24 5.07 6.24
C ILE A 594 2.05 4.80 7.53
N PRO A 595 3.21 5.46 7.73
CA PRO A 595 3.99 5.32 8.97
C PRO A 595 3.13 5.60 10.20
N GLY A 596 3.14 4.71 11.19
CA GLY A 596 2.35 4.88 12.41
C GLY A 596 2.01 3.60 13.16
N VAL A 597 0.92 3.65 13.94
CA VAL A 597 0.44 2.53 14.78
C VAL A 597 0.12 1.30 13.93
N ILE A 598 -0.53 1.50 12.77
CA ILE A 598 -0.89 0.42 11.85
C ILE A 598 0.34 -0.32 11.33
N GLU A 599 1.40 0.39 10.94
CA GLU A 599 2.64 -0.24 10.47
C GLU A 599 3.29 -1.08 11.57
N THR A 600 3.32 -0.56 12.80
CA THR A 600 3.88 -1.28 13.96
C THR A 600 3.06 -2.53 14.27
N LEU A 601 1.74 -2.44 14.22
CA LEU A 601 0.83 -3.57 14.39
C LEU A 601 1.03 -4.63 13.29
N LEU A 602 1.19 -4.21 12.04
CA LEU A 602 1.45 -5.14 10.92
C LEU A 602 2.78 -5.86 11.06
N ARG A 603 3.84 -5.15 11.49
CA ARG A 603 5.15 -5.77 11.77
C ARG A 603 5.05 -6.82 12.87
N LYS A 604 4.40 -6.49 13.98
CA LYS A 604 4.16 -7.41 15.09
C LYS A 604 3.31 -8.60 14.65
N ARG A 605 2.24 -8.35 13.91
CA ARG A 605 1.33 -9.39 13.43
C ARG A 605 2.01 -10.35 12.46
N ARG A 606 2.89 -9.88 11.57
CA ARG A 606 3.71 -10.77 10.72
C ARG A 606 4.55 -11.74 11.55
N GLN A 607 5.16 -11.25 12.63
CA GLN A 607 5.97 -12.07 13.52
C GLN A 607 5.12 -13.14 14.21
N GLU A 608 3.95 -12.76 14.72
CA GLU A 608 2.98 -13.68 15.33
C GLU A 608 2.46 -14.71 14.32
N ALA A 609 2.08 -14.27 13.13
CA ALA A 609 1.60 -15.11 12.04
C ALA A 609 2.65 -16.14 11.61
N ALA A 610 3.94 -15.78 11.60
CA ALA A 610 5.02 -16.73 11.30
C ALA A 610 5.12 -17.85 12.34
N VAL A 611 4.92 -17.54 13.62
CA VAL A 611 4.90 -18.53 14.71
C VAL A 611 3.63 -19.38 14.66
N GLU A 612 2.48 -18.74 14.43
CA GLU A 612 1.19 -19.42 14.24
C GLU A 612 1.20 -20.35 13.04
N LEU A 613 1.88 -19.98 11.95
CA LEU A 613 2.03 -20.80 10.75
C LEU A 613 2.82 -22.08 11.03
N ASP A 614 3.91 -21.99 11.79
CA ASP A 614 4.68 -23.18 12.21
C ASP A 614 3.84 -24.11 13.10
N MET A 615 3.07 -23.55 14.03
CA MET A 615 2.14 -24.33 14.85
C MET A 615 1.02 -24.96 14.01
N CYS A 616 0.47 -24.23 13.04
CA CYS A 616 -0.57 -24.72 12.14
C CYS A 616 -0.06 -25.88 11.26
N LEU A 617 1.17 -25.78 10.74
CA LEU A 617 1.82 -26.87 10.01
C LEU A 617 1.97 -28.14 10.86
N LYS A 618 2.33 -27.98 12.15
CA LYS A 618 2.41 -29.12 13.09
C LYS A 618 1.04 -29.72 13.39
N GLU A 619 0.00 -28.89 13.46
CA GLU A 619 -1.38 -29.32 13.68
C GLU A 619 -1.90 -30.12 12.48
N ILE A 620 -1.69 -29.62 11.25
CA ILE A 620 -2.04 -30.34 10.01
C ILE A 620 -1.40 -31.72 9.96
N ARG A 621 -0.11 -31.82 10.34
CA ARG A 621 0.63 -33.09 10.35
C ARG A 621 0.20 -34.07 11.44
N ARG A 622 -0.75 -33.72 12.32
CA ARG A 622 -1.39 -34.64 13.28
C ARG A 622 -2.72 -35.18 12.80
N VAL A 623 -3.25 -34.64 11.70
CA VAL A 623 -4.49 -35.10 11.09
C VAL A 623 -4.23 -36.39 10.31
N SER A 624 -5.13 -37.37 10.46
CA SER A 624 -4.99 -38.65 9.78
C SER A 624 -5.04 -38.47 8.27
N GLY A 625 -4.06 -39.03 7.56
CA GLY A 625 -3.92 -38.87 6.10
C GLY A 625 -3.14 -37.62 5.67
N HIS A 626 -2.73 -36.76 6.61
CA HIS A 626 -1.94 -35.56 6.36
C HIS A 626 -0.63 -35.52 7.17
N GLU A 627 -0.16 -36.64 7.71
CA GLU A 627 1.07 -36.76 8.50
C GLU A 627 2.32 -36.34 7.70
N ARG A 628 2.22 -36.43 6.38
CA ARG A 628 3.25 -36.05 5.40
C ARG A 628 2.94 -34.74 4.68
N PHE A 629 2.03 -33.90 5.19
CA PHE A 629 1.69 -32.61 4.55
C PHE A 629 2.96 -31.78 4.29
N MET A 630 3.22 -31.50 3.00
CA MET A 630 4.40 -30.79 2.50
C MET A 630 5.74 -31.47 2.86
N LEU A 631 5.73 -32.78 3.11
CA LEU A 631 6.91 -33.61 3.34
C LEU A 631 7.01 -34.64 2.21
N GLY A 632 8.23 -34.86 1.70
CA GLY A 632 8.47 -35.88 0.69
C GLY A 632 8.38 -37.30 1.24
N GLN A 633 8.38 -38.27 0.32
CA GLN A 633 8.45 -39.68 0.68
C GLN A 633 9.76 -40.01 1.40
N THR A 634 9.69 -40.96 2.33
CA THR A 634 10.85 -41.57 2.98
C THR A 634 11.49 -42.62 2.08
N VAL A 635 12.72 -43.00 2.39
CA VAL A 635 13.40 -44.08 1.64
C VAL A 635 12.62 -45.40 1.73
N ALA A 636 12.00 -45.70 2.88
CA ALA A 636 11.20 -46.91 3.07
C ALA A 636 9.96 -46.92 2.17
N GLU A 637 9.22 -45.80 2.12
CA GLU A 637 8.04 -45.65 1.25
C GLU A 637 8.43 -45.76 -0.24
N MET A 638 9.56 -45.17 -0.64
CA MET A 638 10.08 -45.31 -2.01
C MET A 638 10.41 -46.77 -2.35
N GLN A 639 10.97 -47.53 -1.39
CA GLN A 639 11.29 -48.94 -1.57
C GLN A 639 10.03 -49.81 -1.65
N GLU A 640 9.00 -49.52 -0.87
CA GLU A 640 7.70 -50.22 -0.92
C GLU A 640 6.99 -50.04 -2.27
N CYS A 641 7.24 -48.93 -2.97
CA CYS A 641 6.70 -48.69 -4.31
C CYS A 641 7.36 -49.56 -5.40
N ILE A 642 8.46 -50.26 -5.11
CA ILE A 642 9.19 -51.08 -6.09
C ILE A 642 8.59 -52.49 -6.11
N THR A 643 7.96 -52.86 -7.22
CA THR A 643 7.49 -54.23 -7.47
C THR A 643 8.56 -55.10 -8.15
N GLU A 644 9.31 -54.54 -9.10
CA GLU A 644 10.53 -55.11 -9.70
C GLU A 644 11.51 -53.98 -10.12
N GLY A 645 12.82 -54.18 -9.98
CA GLY A 645 13.86 -53.27 -10.48
C GLY A 645 14.62 -52.44 -9.42
N SER A 646 15.24 -51.32 -9.84
CA SER A 646 16.01 -50.41 -8.98
C SER A 646 15.65 -48.95 -9.28
N ILE A 647 15.54 -48.13 -8.23
CA ILE A 647 15.40 -46.67 -8.37
C ILE A 647 16.79 -46.06 -8.50
N VAL A 648 17.03 -45.32 -9.59
CA VAL A 648 18.27 -44.59 -9.83
C VAL A 648 17.96 -43.10 -9.85
N VAL A 649 18.58 -42.34 -8.94
CA VAL A 649 18.47 -40.88 -8.88
C VAL A 649 19.80 -40.26 -9.26
N VAL A 650 19.78 -39.41 -10.28
CA VAL A 650 20.96 -38.69 -10.77
C VAL A 650 20.87 -37.23 -10.32
N ASN A 651 21.77 -36.82 -9.43
CA ASN A 651 21.88 -35.44 -8.97
C ASN A 651 23.00 -34.72 -9.72
N ILE A 652 22.68 -33.63 -10.42
CA ILE A 652 23.62 -32.87 -11.24
C ILE A 652 23.86 -31.52 -10.58
N THR A 653 25.09 -31.27 -10.12
CA THR A 653 25.48 -29.99 -9.51
C THR A 653 26.93 -29.62 -9.83
N ASP A 654 27.24 -28.32 -9.72
CA ASP A 654 28.61 -27.81 -9.90
C ASP A 654 29.54 -28.10 -8.70
N PHE A 655 28.98 -28.59 -7.58
CA PHE A 655 29.71 -28.83 -6.32
C PHE A 655 30.51 -30.13 -6.33
N ARG A 656 30.24 -31.01 -7.29
CA ARG A 656 30.91 -32.29 -7.45
C ARG A 656 31.48 -32.40 -8.86
N LYS A 657 32.36 -31.46 -9.25
CA LYS A 657 33.27 -31.73 -10.37
C LYS A 657 34.13 -32.92 -9.95
N ILE A 658 33.80 -34.09 -10.48
CA ILE A 658 34.68 -35.25 -10.46
C ILE A 658 35.91 -34.82 -11.27
N HIS A 659 37.02 -34.52 -10.60
CA HIS A 659 38.31 -34.52 -11.25
C HIS A 659 38.57 -35.98 -11.66
N TRP A 660 38.34 -36.27 -12.94
CA TRP A 660 38.93 -37.44 -13.56
C TRP A 660 40.43 -37.12 -13.70
N GLU A 661 41.22 -37.49 -12.69
CA GLU A 661 42.67 -37.65 -12.85
C GLU A 661 42.98 -39.03 -13.44
#